data_AF-A0A1C0TRM3-F1
#
_entry.id   AF-A0A1C0TRM3-F1
#
_cell.length_a   1.000
_cell.length_b   1.000
_cell.length_c   1.000
_cell.angle_alpha   90.00
_cell.angle_beta   90.00
_cell.angle_gamma   90.00
#
_symmetry.space_group_name_H-M   'P 1'
#
loop_
_entity.id
_entity.type
_entity.pdbx_description
1 polymer ?
#
loop_
_entity_poly.entity_id
_entity_poly.type
_entity_poly.pdbx_seq_one_letter_code
_entity_poly.pdbx_strand_id
1 'polypeptide(L)'
;MAHKCNQLFNCACGSKLWQSLLPKGFNPSFELNDQTEDNAPESFIMHAVNGGTILTMREGMNENVEAIGIKDGKIFAVGSFEDVKPNFSDSDPEIKIEGSATLIPAFIEPHVHIIPSAVINTGLDLSPFYGQQLRENVFPKQEYNFEWIKKVLTEKAAKITAGEGWILGHNMDPSLFSSGNKVINADTLDGISNSVPIYITNTSGHLAYINNAAIKVIDDYNAEGNEGNEGNEGNEGNEGNEGNEGNEGNEGNEGNENSSKYPDKKEVSTGHNGVLEELSEMVPVLEVLIEKYDCEKVEAEEDDENKVTYKLKPQAKKRIVQELEKLFENAVSSGITYMLDAALDEKQIEILKAYAETGKVRIGGAYLIDSLDQLNTSIGSLGLPNSGDEYFNLAFLKLIADGSSQGLTGYQYTPYDCNENYDVFAQAEQSDFNEADKDKNKIKNLAEQNITGLFNYGYPLEFNGLMRIANNYGWPTMTHANGDHAIDRTLSAFKQAGITEKTKEQRRDRIEHCSLLSPSTMAEMEHLGISPSFTIGHVGYWGWNFKNTIIGQQRADQLDLCASAINNHGMRITLHSDYSVTPMGPLRYMEQAITRLMESAPNQSLEVLNPNERLTPFQALKAMTYDAAWQCHADKWVGSLEVGKCADFTILAESPLRYQNRKNMAYPAQGMRNIPVLKTFKGGKQVFAQPQESYLSNISWDNDSKTVAFKYTGPKVSPPKGVEAQIWYQLQDENGDALTPKYTESMNSVYFNSQFETFLGDFESLSCFYLVAGVYLQSKQADVIATKAFIDKCSGTSEVNYKTSINELHLFRSSGSVSFEVPPGIKEPEHSTCWLFITDVNTNYGWGNGQGAPNLEGDDSTQGTSKHTGVYYYKNLTFDELSKSRIDLDDLNLESGKTYKVGLCLGSNYRIAAYAVTHCVDKPNPIGTL
;
A
#
# COMPACT_ATOMS: atom_id res chain seq x y z
N MET A 1 21.07 -1.34 20.15
CA MET A 1 21.23 -2.80 20.12
C MET A 1 22.38 -3.10 19.17
N ALA A 2 23.50 -3.64 19.65
CA ALA A 2 24.59 -4.13 18.81
C ALA A 2 24.52 -5.67 18.83
N HIS A 3 24.16 -6.28 17.71
CA HIS A 3 23.97 -7.73 17.59
C HIS A 3 25.30 -8.43 17.28
N LYS A 4 25.51 -9.60 17.88
CA LYS A 4 26.58 -10.55 17.51
C LYS A 4 26.02 -11.57 16.51
N CYS A 5 25.60 -11.15 15.32
CA CYS A 5 25.16 -12.12 14.32
C CYS A 5 26.37 -12.78 13.67
N ASN A 6 26.43 -14.11 13.75
CA ASN A 6 27.41 -14.95 13.04
C ASN A 6 26.82 -15.56 11.74
N GLN A 7 25.66 -15.10 11.25
CA GLN A 7 25.02 -15.64 10.04
C GLN A 7 24.49 -14.56 9.08
N LEU A 8 24.30 -14.97 7.82
CA LEU A 8 23.93 -14.19 6.62
C LEU A 8 22.93 -13.06 6.91
N PHE A 9 23.37 -11.80 6.75
CA PHE A 9 22.57 -10.60 6.96
C PHE A 9 21.78 -10.26 5.69
N ASN A 10 20.55 -10.77 5.59
CA ASN A 10 19.69 -10.37 4.47
C ASN A 10 18.90 -9.12 4.84
N CYS A 11 18.80 -8.18 3.89
CA CYS A 11 17.72 -7.19 3.88
C CYS A 11 16.36 -7.92 4.05
N ALA A 12 15.33 -7.23 4.54
CA ALA A 12 13.98 -7.80 4.62
C ALA A 12 13.55 -8.46 3.29
N CYS A 13 14.01 -7.95 2.15
CA CYS A 13 13.75 -8.45 0.80
C CYS A 13 14.27 -9.88 0.50
N GLY A 14 15.19 -10.42 1.32
CA GLY A 14 15.78 -11.74 1.14
C GLY A 14 15.85 -12.59 2.40
N SER A 15 15.22 -12.15 3.50
CA SER A 15 15.28 -12.90 4.75
C SER A 15 14.47 -14.19 4.65
N LYS A 16 15.08 -15.30 5.08
CA LYS A 16 14.44 -16.63 5.17
C LYS A 16 13.16 -16.59 6.01
N LEU A 17 13.07 -15.66 6.97
CA LEU A 17 11.84 -15.40 7.74
C LEU A 17 10.61 -15.21 6.86
N TRP A 18 10.75 -14.43 5.79
CA TRP A 18 9.61 -14.09 4.94
C TRP A 18 9.28 -15.18 3.93
N GLN A 19 10.25 -16.03 3.59
CA GLN A 19 10.03 -17.23 2.76
C GLN A 19 9.31 -18.31 3.57
N SER A 20 9.73 -18.54 4.82
CA SER A 20 9.14 -19.54 5.72
C SER A 20 7.69 -19.24 6.12
N LEU A 21 7.22 -18.00 5.92
CA LEU A 21 5.82 -17.64 6.09
C LEU A 21 4.88 -18.37 5.11
N LEU A 22 5.39 -18.83 3.95
CA LEU A 22 4.61 -19.63 3.03
C LEU A 22 4.68 -21.12 3.37
N PRO A 23 3.57 -21.75 3.77
CA PRO A 23 3.64 -23.12 4.26
C PRO A 23 3.76 -24.10 3.09
N LYS A 24 4.42 -25.24 3.33
CA LYS A 24 4.51 -26.33 2.35
C LYS A 24 3.09 -26.77 1.94
N GLY A 25 2.87 -26.95 0.63
CA GLY A 25 1.59 -27.40 0.09
C GLY A 25 0.55 -26.31 -0.16
N PHE A 26 0.90 -25.02 -0.09
CA PHE A 26 0.02 -23.95 -0.56
C PHE A 26 -0.21 -24.05 -2.07
N ASN A 27 -1.36 -24.57 -2.48
CA ASN A 27 -1.83 -24.54 -3.86
C ASN A 27 -3.10 -23.68 -3.94
N PRO A 28 -3.07 -22.54 -4.65
CA PRO A 28 -4.24 -21.74 -4.91
C PRO A 28 -5.05 -22.42 -6.02
N SER A 29 -5.56 -23.63 -5.79
CA SER A 29 -6.70 -24.11 -6.58
C SER A 29 -7.81 -23.06 -6.39
N PHE A 30 -8.02 -22.27 -7.43
CA PHE A 30 -9.07 -21.27 -7.49
C PHE A 30 -10.33 -21.97 -7.96
N GLU A 31 -11.36 -21.98 -7.11
CA GLU A 31 -12.71 -21.88 -7.63
C GLU A 31 -12.86 -20.40 -7.99
N LEU A 32 -12.74 -20.11 -9.28
CA LEU A 32 -13.06 -18.80 -9.83
C LEU A 32 -14.51 -18.50 -9.44
N ASN A 33 -14.69 -17.62 -8.45
CA ASN A 33 -15.93 -16.90 -8.38
C ASN A 33 -15.92 -15.99 -9.60
N ASP A 34 -16.72 -16.36 -10.60
CA ASP A 34 -17.11 -15.56 -11.76
C ASP A 34 -17.82 -14.27 -11.26
N GLN A 35 -17.06 -13.39 -10.64
CA GLN A 35 -17.52 -12.13 -10.06
C GLN A 35 -16.89 -11.02 -10.90
N THR A 36 -17.33 -10.98 -12.15
CA THR A 36 -17.74 -9.81 -12.95
C THR A 36 -17.48 -10.12 -14.42
N GLU A 37 -18.49 -10.72 -15.07
CA GLU A 37 -18.81 -10.45 -16.47
C GLU A 37 -19.17 -8.95 -16.62
N ASP A 38 -18.24 -8.04 -16.31
CA ASP A 38 -18.20 -6.79 -17.03
C ASP A 38 -17.58 -7.16 -18.38
N ASN A 39 -18.43 -7.47 -19.35
CA ASN A 39 -18.06 -7.59 -20.75
C ASN A 39 -17.51 -6.24 -21.19
N ALA A 40 -16.22 -6.01 -20.93
CA ALA A 40 -15.50 -4.87 -21.49
C ALA A 40 -15.76 -4.90 -23.00
N PRO A 41 -16.17 -3.77 -23.60
CA PRO A 41 -16.49 -3.75 -25.02
C PRO A 41 -15.28 -4.26 -25.81
N GLU A 42 -15.53 -5.19 -26.75
CA GLU A 42 -14.48 -5.78 -27.60
C GLU A 42 -13.66 -4.69 -28.32
N SER A 43 -14.31 -3.57 -28.66
CA SER A 43 -13.69 -2.39 -29.24
C SER A 43 -14.28 -1.09 -28.68
N PHE A 44 -13.42 -0.09 -28.45
CA PHE A 44 -13.83 1.26 -28.02
C PHE A 44 -12.73 2.30 -28.29
N ILE A 45 -13.09 3.58 -28.24
CA ILE A 45 -12.16 4.72 -28.42
C ILE A 45 -12.07 5.51 -27.11
N MET A 46 -10.85 5.88 -26.71
CA MET A 46 -10.62 6.93 -25.71
C MET A 46 -10.31 8.23 -26.47
N HIS A 47 -11.06 9.30 -26.20
CA HIS A 47 -10.98 10.56 -26.94
C HIS A 47 -10.77 11.74 -25.99
N ALA A 48 -9.65 12.45 -26.13
CA ALA A 48 -9.39 13.69 -25.41
C ALA A 48 -10.17 14.85 -26.01
N VAL A 49 -11.04 15.48 -25.21
CA VAL A 49 -11.83 16.65 -25.60
C VAL A 49 -11.85 17.66 -24.44
N ASN A 50 -12.28 18.90 -24.71
CA ASN A 50 -12.55 19.91 -23.67
C ASN A 50 -11.39 20.09 -22.64
N GLY A 51 -10.14 20.04 -23.10
CA GLY A 51 -8.93 20.22 -22.27
C GLY A 51 -8.30 18.93 -21.73
N GLY A 52 -8.98 17.78 -21.86
CA GLY A 52 -8.44 16.48 -21.48
C GLY A 52 -7.20 16.10 -22.29
N THR A 53 -6.46 15.09 -21.85
CA THR A 53 -5.14 14.78 -22.43
C THR A 53 -4.85 13.29 -22.45
N ILE A 54 -4.22 12.81 -23.52
CA ILE A 54 -3.69 11.45 -23.64
C ILE A 54 -2.19 11.56 -23.91
N LEU A 55 -1.37 11.14 -22.95
CA LEU A 55 0.09 11.03 -23.08
C LEU A 55 0.46 9.61 -23.48
N THR A 56 1.22 9.43 -24.57
CA THR A 56 1.48 8.08 -25.11
C THR A 56 2.76 7.45 -24.56
N MET A 57 3.77 8.25 -24.22
CA MET A 57 5.14 7.77 -23.95
C MET A 57 5.76 6.94 -25.09
N ARG A 58 5.24 7.06 -26.32
CA ARG A 58 5.78 6.37 -27.49
C ARG A 58 7.25 6.74 -27.69
N GLU A 59 8.10 5.74 -27.89
CA GLU A 59 9.55 5.93 -28.01
C GLU A 59 10.18 6.71 -26.83
N GLY A 60 9.49 6.74 -25.68
CA GLY A 60 9.92 7.49 -24.50
C GLY A 60 9.81 9.01 -24.64
N MET A 61 8.93 9.51 -25.52
CA MET A 61 8.71 10.95 -25.78
C MET A 61 7.50 11.53 -25.05
N ASN A 62 7.55 12.84 -24.78
CA ASN A 62 6.41 13.62 -24.25
C ASN A 62 5.43 13.99 -25.38
N GLU A 63 4.77 12.98 -25.92
CA GLU A 63 3.82 13.12 -27.03
C GLU A 63 2.37 13.05 -26.52
N ASN A 64 1.55 13.99 -27.01
CA ASN A 64 0.10 13.97 -26.81
C ASN A 64 -0.61 13.58 -28.11
N VAL A 65 -1.72 12.87 -27.97
CA VAL A 65 -2.62 12.51 -29.08
C VAL A 65 -4.06 12.85 -28.71
N GLU A 66 -4.93 12.93 -29.71
CA GLU A 66 -6.35 13.20 -29.50
C GLU A 66 -7.12 11.93 -29.17
N ALA A 67 -6.73 10.78 -29.74
CA ALA A 67 -7.44 9.53 -29.53
C ALA A 67 -6.54 8.29 -29.54
N ILE A 68 -6.99 7.27 -28.79
CA ILE A 68 -6.52 5.90 -28.91
C ILE A 68 -7.72 4.97 -29.11
N GLY A 69 -7.60 4.05 -30.07
CA GLY A 69 -8.57 3.00 -30.34
C GLY A 69 -8.08 1.68 -29.75
N ILE A 70 -8.96 0.98 -29.06
CA ILE A 70 -8.67 -0.28 -28.35
C ILE A 70 -9.52 -1.37 -28.96
N LYS A 71 -8.92 -2.52 -29.25
CA LYS A 71 -9.61 -3.71 -29.77
C LYS A 71 -8.96 -4.97 -29.22
N ASP A 72 -9.77 -5.93 -28.76
CA ASP A 72 -9.31 -7.22 -28.24
C ASP A 72 -8.22 -7.06 -27.16
N GLY A 73 -8.39 -6.06 -26.30
CA GLY A 73 -7.46 -5.70 -25.22
C GLY A 73 -6.11 -5.12 -25.65
N LYS A 74 -5.93 -4.82 -26.95
CA LYS A 74 -4.76 -4.19 -27.53
C LYS A 74 -5.04 -2.79 -28.03
N ILE A 75 -3.99 -2.00 -28.12
CA ILE A 75 -4.03 -0.69 -28.78
C ILE A 75 -4.01 -0.94 -30.29
N PHE A 76 -5.08 -0.54 -30.97
CA PHE A 76 -5.28 -0.76 -32.39
C PHE A 76 -4.89 0.46 -33.24
N ALA A 77 -5.22 1.66 -32.77
CA ALA A 77 -4.93 2.92 -33.46
C ALA A 77 -4.60 4.02 -32.43
N VAL A 78 -3.76 4.97 -32.83
CA VAL A 78 -3.33 6.09 -31.97
C VAL A 78 -3.03 7.29 -32.86
N GLY A 79 -3.60 8.46 -32.59
CA GLY A 79 -3.37 9.66 -33.39
C GLY A 79 -4.43 10.74 -33.19
N SER A 80 -4.76 11.44 -34.28
CA SER A 80 -5.92 12.34 -34.29
C SER A 80 -7.22 11.54 -34.15
N PHE A 81 -8.30 12.17 -33.67
CA PHE A 81 -9.60 11.48 -33.61
C PHE A 81 -10.11 11.11 -35.02
N GLU A 82 -9.83 11.96 -36.02
CA GLU A 82 -10.19 11.73 -37.42
C GLU A 82 -9.49 10.51 -38.02
N ASP A 83 -8.25 10.21 -37.60
CA ASP A 83 -7.53 9.02 -38.05
C ASP A 83 -7.98 7.75 -37.31
N VAL A 84 -8.39 7.88 -36.04
CA VAL A 84 -8.77 6.74 -35.20
C VAL A 84 -10.20 6.29 -35.48
N LYS A 85 -11.18 7.20 -35.47
CA LYS A 85 -12.63 6.89 -35.55
C LYS A 85 -13.03 6.01 -36.75
N PRO A 86 -12.50 6.17 -37.98
CA PRO A 86 -12.87 5.33 -39.12
C PRO A 86 -12.54 3.84 -38.97
N ASN A 87 -11.69 3.48 -38.01
CA ASN A 87 -11.34 2.08 -37.71
C ASN A 87 -12.37 1.38 -36.80
N PHE A 88 -13.37 2.12 -36.32
CA PHE A 88 -14.37 1.66 -35.36
C PHE A 88 -15.77 1.91 -35.92
N SER A 89 -16.71 1.05 -35.55
CA SER A 89 -18.11 1.21 -35.89
C SER A 89 -18.74 2.40 -35.15
N ASP A 90 -19.90 2.86 -35.63
CA ASP A 90 -20.69 3.88 -34.94
C ASP A 90 -21.28 3.37 -33.60
N SER A 91 -21.37 2.05 -33.43
CA SER A 91 -21.79 1.40 -32.20
C SER A 91 -20.69 1.22 -31.16
N ASP A 92 -19.41 1.33 -31.55
CA ASP A 92 -18.31 1.21 -30.60
C ASP A 92 -18.28 2.40 -29.64
N PRO A 93 -18.16 2.16 -28.32
CA PRO A 93 -18.17 3.24 -27.33
C PRO A 93 -17.04 4.25 -27.55
N GLU A 94 -17.38 5.53 -27.44
CA GLU A 94 -16.42 6.62 -27.33
C GLU A 94 -16.41 7.13 -25.87
N ILE A 95 -15.29 6.93 -25.19
CA ILE A 95 -15.07 7.36 -23.82
C ILE A 95 -14.27 8.66 -23.84
N LYS A 96 -14.91 9.74 -23.41
CA LYS A 96 -14.31 11.07 -23.40
C LYS A 96 -13.40 11.27 -22.18
N ILE A 97 -12.24 11.86 -22.42
CA ILE A 97 -11.30 12.38 -21.41
C ILE A 97 -11.42 13.90 -21.45
N GLU A 98 -11.90 14.50 -20.37
CA GLU A 98 -12.28 15.92 -20.34
C GLU A 98 -11.64 16.70 -19.20
N GLY A 99 -11.62 18.03 -19.32
CA GLY A 99 -11.15 18.92 -18.26
C GLY A 99 -9.66 18.74 -17.95
N SER A 100 -9.31 18.56 -16.69
CA SER A 100 -7.92 18.30 -16.28
C SER A 100 -7.52 16.82 -16.39
N ALA A 101 -8.46 15.92 -16.70
CA ALA A 101 -8.19 14.49 -16.70
C ALA A 101 -7.12 14.13 -17.73
N THR A 102 -6.22 13.23 -17.35
CA THR A 102 -5.10 12.82 -18.18
C THR A 102 -4.98 11.31 -18.19
N LEU A 103 -5.04 10.72 -19.38
CA LEU A 103 -4.73 9.32 -19.63
C LEU A 103 -3.23 9.17 -19.89
N ILE A 104 -2.60 8.25 -19.18
CA ILE A 104 -1.18 7.88 -19.32
C ILE A 104 -1.06 6.35 -19.45
N PRO A 105 0.05 5.79 -19.96
CA PRO A 105 0.33 4.37 -19.74
C PRO A 105 0.24 4.06 -18.25
N ALA A 106 -0.29 2.88 -17.91
CA ALA A 106 -0.39 2.49 -16.52
C ALA A 106 1.00 2.41 -15.89
N PHE A 107 1.08 2.70 -14.60
CA PHE A 107 2.34 2.63 -13.87
C PHE A 107 2.81 1.19 -13.73
N ILE A 108 4.13 1.05 -13.58
CA ILE A 108 4.81 -0.22 -13.34
C ILE A 108 5.46 -0.14 -11.97
N GLU A 109 5.26 -1.15 -11.12
CA GLU A 109 6.01 -1.35 -9.88
C GLU A 109 7.15 -2.33 -10.18
N PRO A 110 8.40 -1.86 -10.37
CA PRO A 110 9.47 -2.68 -10.91
C PRO A 110 10.20 -3.51 -9.84
N HIS A 111 9.86 -3.34 -8.56
CA HIS A 111 10.40 -4.13 -7.44
C HIS A 111 9.42 -4.18 -6.27
N VAL A 112 8.86 -5.36 -6.03
CA VAL A 112 7.92 -5.66 -4.94
C VAL A 112 8.13 -7.09 -4.44
N HIS A 113 7.60 -7.41 -3.26
CA HIS A 113 7.49 -8.77 -2.74
C HIS A 113 6.02 -9.12 -2.52
N ILE A 114 5.36 -9.71 -3.51
CA ILE A 114 3.89 -9.88 -3.57
C ILE A 114 3.44 -10.87 -2.49
N ILE A 115 3.90 -12.12 -2.58
CA ILE A 115 3.41 -13.16 -1.67
C ILE A 115 3.91 -12.95 -0.24
N PRO A 116 5.21 -12.67 0.00
CA PRO A 116 5.68 -12.39 1.36
C PRO A 116 4.89 -11.26 2.03
N SER A 117 4.64 -10.15 1.32
CA SER A 117 3.84 -9.04 1.86
C SER A 117 2.42 -9.46 2.20
N ALA A 118 1.76 -10.24 1.34
CA ALA A 118 0.41 -10.72 1.61
C ALA A 118 0.35 -11.61 2.86
N VAL A 119 1.34 -12.50 3.05
CA VAL A 119 1.35 -13.37 4.23
C VAL A 119 1.63 -12.58 5.51
N ILE A 120 2.57 -11.64 5.50
CA ILE A 120 2.84 -10.76 6.66
C ILE A 120 1.58 -10.00 7.07
N ASN A 121 0.84 -9.48 6.10
CA ASN A 121 -0.40 -8.73 6.32
C ASN A 121 -1.57 -9.60 6.83
N THR A 122 -1.43 -10.93 6.91
CA THR A 122 -2.39 -11.77 7.64
C THR A 122 -2.27 -11.58 9.16
N GLY A 123 -1.11 -11.11 9.63
CA GLY A 123 -0.85 -10.72 11.01
C GLY A 123 -1.38 -9.32 11.35
N LEU A 124 -1.23 -8.93 12.61
CA LEU A 124 -1.63 -7.62 13.11
C LEU A 124 -0.48 -6.60 12.97
N ASP A 125 -0.75 -5.45 12.36
CA ASP A 125 0.20 -4.32 12.33
C ASP A 125 0.24 -3.57 13.67
N LEU A 126 1.30 -3.84 14.44
CA LEU A 126 1.61 -3.27 15.74
C LEU A 126 2.61 -2.10 15.64
N SER A 127 2.81 -1.53 14.44
CA SER A 127 3.67 -0.37 14.19
C SER A 127 3.39 0.82 15.09
N PRO A 128 4.37 1.68 15.43
CA PRO A 128 4.10 3.01 16.00
C PRO A 128 3.40 3.98 15.05
N PHE A 129 3.02 3.53 13.85
CA PHE A 129 2.51 4.38 12.78
C PHE A 129 1.10 3.97 12.36
N TYR A 130 0.35 4.88 11.76
CA TYR A 130 -0.81 4.60 10.90
C TYR A 130 -0.51 5.15 9.52
N GLY A 131 -0.38 4.26 8.55
CA GLY A 131 0.33 4.63 7.32
C GLY A 131 1.73 5.11 7.70
N GLN A 132 1.99 6.40 7.51
CA GLN A 132 3.30 7.03 7.74
C GLN A 132 3.29 8.09 8.86
N GLN A 133 2.20 8.21 9.61
CA GLN A 133 2.09 9.14 10.73
C GLN A 133 2.19 8.39 12.05
N LEU A 134 2.99 8.89 12.99
CA LEU A 134 3.04 8.35 14.36
C LEU A 134 1.63 8.28 14.94
N ARG A 135 1.24 7.17 15.57
CA ARG A 135 -0.12 6.96 16.12
C ARG A 135 -0.57 8.10 17.04
N GLU A 136 0.38 8.74 17.72
CA GLU A 136 0.18 9.88 18.62
C GLU A 136 -0.14 11.20 17.91
N ASN A 137 0.21 11.31 16.63
CA ASN A 137 -0.02 12.48 15.77
C ASN A 137 -1.28 12.35 14.92
N VAL A 138 -1.94 11.19 14.96
CA VAL A 138 -3.18 10.95 14.22
C VAL A 138 -4.37 11.16 15.13
N PHE A 139 -5.42 11.84 14.66
CA PHE A 139 -6.59 12.13 15.48
C PHE A 139 -7.60 10.98 15.47
N PRO A 140 -8.28 10.70 16.60
CA PRO A 140 -7.87 10.99 17.96
C PRO A 140 -6.57 10.26 18.28
N LYS A 141 -5.73 10.96 19.05
CA LYS A 141 -4.43 10.47 19.46
C LYS A 141 -4.56 9.06 20.03
N GLN A 142 -3.82 8.13 19.45
CA GLN A 142 -3.62 6.82 20.04
C GLN A 142 -2.26 6.82 20.71
N GLU A 143 -2.25 6.71 22.04
CA GLU A 143 -1.00 6.44 22.76
C GLU A 143 -0.42 5.13 22.25
N TYR A 144 0.85 5.17 21.85
CA TYR A 144 1.58 3.98 21.47
C TYR A 144 2.35 3.49 22.69
N ASN A 145 1.81 2.50 23.39
CA ASN A 145 2.42 1.89 24.57
C ASN A 145 2.00 0.42 24.70
N PHE A 146 2.55 -0.29 25.68
CA PHE A 146 2.24 -1.71 25.87
C PHE A 146 0.77 -1.98 26.20
N GLU A 147 0.06 -1.07 26.87
CA GLU A 147 -1.38 -1.24 27.15
C GLU A 147 -2.22 -1.21 25.87
N TRP A 148 -1.83 -0.39 24.90
CA TRP A 148 -2.44 -0.41 23.56
C TRP A 148 -2.18 -1.75 22.84
N ILE A 149 -0.94 -2.24 22.88
CA ILE A 149 -0.55 -3.55 22.31
C ILE A 149 -1.38 -4.67 22.95
N LYS A 150 -1.42 -4.69 24.28
CA LYS A 150 -2.19 -5.65 25.08
C LYS A 150 -3.66 -5.63 24.69
N LYS A 151 -4.28 -4.45 24.61
CA LYS A 151 -5.69 -4.32 24.20
C LYS A 151 -5.96 -4.97 22.84
N VAL A 152 -5.17 -4.61 21.82
CA VAL A 152 -5.35 -5.13 20.45
C VAL A 152 -5.18 -6.64 20.40
N LEU A 153 -4.17 -7.16 21.07
CA LEU A 153 -3.89 -8.60 21.07
C LEU A 153 -4.88 -9.38 21.92
N THR A 154 -5.36 -8.87 23.05
CA THR A 154 -6.42 -9.50 23.85
C THR A 154 -7.74 -9.58 23.08
N GLU A 155 -8.13 -8.53 22.35
CA GLU A 155 -9.32 -8.54 21.48
C GLU A 155 -9.21 -9.59 20.36
N LYS A 156 -7.99 -9.82 19.85
CA LYS A 156 -7.72 -10.88 18.87
C LYS A 156 -7.74 -12.27 19.51
N ALA A 157 -7.07 -12.44 20.65
CA ALA A 157 -7.00 -13.70 21.39
C ALA A 157 -8.39 -14.20 21.79
N ALA A 158 -9.30 -13.30 22.19
CA ALA A 158 -10.67 -13.65 22.54
C ALA A 158 -11.49 -14.27 21.39
N LYS A 159 -11.02 -14.15 20.13
CA LYS A 159 -11.67 -14.72 18.93
C LYS A 159 -11.04 -16.04 18.49
N ILE A 160 -10.05 -16.54 19.21
CA ILE A 160 -9.33 -17.76 18.88
C ILE A 160 -9.66 -18.81 19.96
N THR A 161 -10.18 -19.96 19.55
CA THR A 161 -10.33 -21.11 20.46
C THR A 161 -8.95 -21.58 20.90
N ALA A 162 -8.75 -21.74 22.21
CA ALA A 162 -7.47 -22.23 22.75
C ALA A 162 -7.11 -23.59 22.14
N GLY A 163 -5.88 -23.72 21.65
CA GLY A 163 -5.38 -24.92 20.97
C GLY A 163 -5.70 -25.02 19.48
N GLU A 164 -6.56 -24.16 18.92
CA GLU A 164 -6.97 -24.22 17.50
C GLU A 164 -6.34 -23.12 16.63
N GLY A 165 -5.62 -22.16 17.23
CA GLY A 165 -4.99 -21.08 16.49
C GLY A 165 -3.92 -20.32 17.29
N TRP A 166 -3.33 -19.33 16.63
CA TRP A 166 -2.23 -18.51 17.13
C TRP A 166 -2.36 -17.07 16.63
N ILE A 167 -1.56 -16.15 17.19
CA ILE A 167 -1.52 -14.74 16.78
C ILE A 167 -0.16 -14.42 16.18
N LEU A 168 -0.18 -13.97 14.93
CA LEU A 168 0.94 -13.28 14.29
C LEU A 168 0.76 -11.77 14.44
N GLY A 169 1.76 -11.07 14.97
CA GLY A 169 1.89 -9.62 14.95
C GLY A 169 3.19 -9.20 14.30
N HIS A 170 3.24 -8.00 13.74
CA HIS A 170 4.45 -7.45 13.13
C HIS A 170 4.59 -5.96 13.42
N ASN A 171 5.80 -5.45 13.17
CA ASN A 171 6.18 -4.05 13.33
C ASN A 171 6.08 -3.47 14.76
N MET A 172 6.14 -4.25 15.84
CA MET A 172 6.16 -3.63 17.17
C MET A 172 7.52 -2.97 17.48
N ASP A 173 7.55 -1.75 17.98
CA ASP A 173 8.77 -1.08 18.44
C ASP A 173 8.62 -0.55 19.88
N PRO A 174 9.06 -1.32 20.89
CA PRO A 174 9.00 -0.88 22.27
C PRO A 174 9.81 0.39 22.55
N SER A 175 10.83 0.71 21.75
CA SER A 175 11.63 1.92 21.94
C SER A 175 10.82 3.20 21.73
N LEU A 176 9.80 3.13 20.87
CA LEU A 176 8.88 4.23 20.57
C LEU A 176 7.66 4.27 21.48
N PHE A 177 7.56 3.41 22.50
CA PHE A 177 6.48 3.53 23.48
C PHE A 177 6.55 4.86 24.23
N SER A 178 5.44 5.60 24.27
CA SER A 178 5.34 6.89 24.98
C SER A 178 5.41 6.75 26.49
N SER A 179 5.02 5.60 27.02
CA SER A 179 4.98 5.33 28.46
C SER A 179 5.00 3.82 28.74
N GLY A 180 5.26 3.44 29.99
CA GLY A 180 5.23 2.04 30.45
C GLY A 180 6.55 1.29 30.26
N ASN A 181 6.51 -0.01 30.56
CA ASN A 181 7.67 -0.91 30.40
C ASN A 181 7.97 -1.14 28.91
N LYS A 182 9.23 -0.95 28.52
CA LYS A 182 9.73 -1.18 27.16
C LYS A 182 10.40 -2.55 26.99
N VAL A 183 10.60 -3.29 28.08
CA VAL A 183 11.11 -4.66 28.06
C VAL A 183 9.95 -5.59 27.73
N ILE A 184 10.09 -6.34 26.63
CA ILE A 184 9.12 -7.33 26.18
C ILE A 184 9.78 -8.70 26.19
N ASN A 185 9.09 -9.67 26.80
CA ASN A 185 9.51 -11.07 26.95
C ASN A 185 8.26 -11.96 27.12
N ALA A 186 8.45 -13.27 27.30
CA ALA A 186 7.36 -14.23 27.43
C ALA A 186 6.36 -13.88 28.54
N ASP A 187 6.85 -13.56 29.75
CA ASP A 187 6.01 -13.21 30.90
C ASP A 187 5.17 -11.94 30.65
N THR A 188 5.77 -10.97 29.95
CA THR A 188 5.08 -9.73 29.57
C THR A 188 3.94 -10.03 28.60
N LEU A 189 4.16 -10.91 27.61
CA LEU A 189 3.14 -11.32 26.65
C LEU A 189 2.09 -12.28 27.24
N ASP A 190 2.41 -13.06 28.27
CA ASP A 190 1.44 -13.88 29.01
C ASP A 190 0.38 -13.03 29.70
N GLY A 191 0.70 -11.77 30.04
CA GLY A 191 -0.27 -10.78 30.50
C GLY A 191 -1.38 -10.45 29.48
N ILE A 192 -1.23 -10.88 28.22
CA ILE A 192 -2.20 -10.75 27.14
C ILE A 192 -3.01 -12.04 26.98
N SER A 193 -2.32 -13.18 26.86
CA SER A 193 -2.88 -14.53 26.84
C SER A 193 -1.82 -15.54 27.26
N ASN A 194 -2.19 -16.47 28.14
CA ASN A 194 -1.37 -17.60 28.56
C ASN A 194 -1.77 -18.92 27.87
N SER A 195 -2.73 -18.89 26.94
CA SER A 195 -3.30 -20.08 26.30
C SER A 195 -3.28 -20.04 24.77
N VAL A 196 -3.21 -18.85 24.18
CA VAL A 196 -3.06 -18.66 22.73
C VAL A 196 -1.59 -18.31 22.45
N PRO A 197 -0.88 -19.07 21.60
CA PRO A 197 0.47 -18.73 21.17
C PRO A 197 0.52 -17.37 20.47
N ILE A 198 1.49 -16.55 20.84
CA ILE A 198 1.73 -15.22 20.26
C ILE A 198 3.14 -15.19 19.69
N TYR A 199 3.27 -14.67 18.47
CA TYR A 199 4.54 -14.35 17.83
C TYR A 199 4.47 -12.92 17.29
N ILE A 200 5.40 -12.06 17.70
CA ILE A 200 5.44 -10.66 17.27
C ILE A 200 6.82 -10.32 16.71
N THR A 201 6.88 -9.99 15.41
CA THR A 201 8.10 -9.44 14.81
C THR A 201 8.23 -7.96 15.18
N ASN A 202 9.43 -7.54 15.59
CA ASN A 202 9.74 -6.13 15.82
C ASN A 202 9.84 -5.34 14.51
N THR A 203 9.65 -4.01 14.54
CA THR A 203 9.79 -3.12 13.36
C THR A 203 11.12 -3.24 12.65
N SER A 204 12.20 -3.56 13.36
CA SER A 204 13.51 -3.79 12.75
C SER A 204 13.55 -5.03 11.86
N GLY A 205 12.67 -6.02 12.09
CA GLY A 205 12.75 -7.35 11.48
C GLY A 205 13.91 -8.20 12.00
N HIS A 206 14.69 -7.73 12.97
CA HIS A 206 15.88 -8.41 13.51
C HIS A 206 15.64 -9.16 14.83
N LEU A 207 14.43 -9.04 15.38
CA LEU A 207 14.07 -9.72 16.62
C LEU A 207 12.56 -10.00 16.66
N ALA A 208 12.17 -11.04 17.39
CA ALA A 208 10.77 -11.38 17.64
C ALA A 208 10.53 -11.73 19.10
N TYR A 209 9.28 -11.63 19.52
CA TYR A 209 8.83 -11.94 20.87
C TYR A 209 7.77 -13.04 20.84
N ILE A 210 7.93 -14.03 21.71
CA ILE A 210 6.97 -15.14 21.89
C ILE A 210 6.55 -15.27 23.35
N ASN A 211 5.32 -15.72 23.60
CA ASN A 211 4.79 -15.97 24.96
C ASN A 211 5.04 -17.41 25.44
N ASN A 212 4.75 -17.72 26.71
CA ASN A 212 4.98 -19.06 27.24
C ASN A 212 4.09 -20.13 26.57
N ALA A 213 2.91 -19.75 26.05
CA ALA A 213 2.08 -20.67 25.27
C ALA A 213 2.75 -21.10 23.95
N ALA A 214 3.45 -20.19 23.27
CA ALA A 214 4.25 -20.50 22.10
C ALA A 214 5.48 -21.35 22.47
N ILE A 215 6.18 -21.02 23.56
CA ILE A 215 7.31 -21.82 24.07
C ILE A 215 6.87 -23.26 24.30
N LYS A 216 5.74 -23.47 25.00
CA LYS A 216 5.19 -24.81 25.23
C LYS A 216 4.94 -25.58 23.92
N VAL A 217 4.44 -24.90 22.89
CA VAL A 217 4.21 -25.52 21.58
C VAL A 217 5.52 -26.03 20.96
N ILE A 218 6.60 -25.26 21.09
CA ILE A 218 7.93 -25.64 20.61
C ILE A 218 8.51 -26.78 21.45
N ASP A 219 8.37 -26.72 22.77
CA ASP A 219 8.84 -27.78 23.68
C ASP A 219 8.14 -29.11 23.39
N ASP A 220 6.82 -29.08 23.20
CA ASP A 220 6.03 -30.26 22.79
C ASP A 220 6.54 -30.82 21.45
N TYR A 221 6.84 -29.95 20.47
CA TYR A 221 7.39 -30.34 19.16
C TYR A 221 8.77 -30.99 19.27
N ASN A 222 9.65 -30.45 20.11
CA ASN A 222 10.97 -31.01 20.37
C ASN A 222 10.86 -32.37 21.09
N ALA A 223 9.91 -32.53 22.01
CA ALA A 223 9.67 -33.79 22.73
C ALA A 223 9.14 -34.91 21.83
N GLU A 224 8.19 -34.60 20.94
CA GLU A 224 7.68 -35.56 19.92
C GLU A 224 8.79 -36.11 19.02
N GLY A 225 9.87 -35.34 18.81
CA GLY A 225 11.05 -35.79 18.06
C GLY A 225 11.95 -36.78 18.81
N ASN A 226 11.92 -36.77 20.15
CA ASN A 226 12.79 -37.59 21.00
C ASN A 226 12.20 -38.96 21.35
N GLU A 227 10.86 -39.11 21.37
CA GLU A 227 10.20 -40.41 21.66
C GLU A 227 10.47 -41.49 20.59
N GLY A 228 10.93 -41.12 19.39
CA GLY A 228 11.35 -42.06 18.35
C GLY A 228 12.67 -42.79 18.61
N ASN A 229 13.45 -42.37 19.61
CA ASN A 229 14.77 -42.94 19.94
C ASN A 229 14.77 -43.89 21.16
N GLU A 230 13.66 -44.05 21.88
CA GLU A 230 13.58 -44.95 23.05
C GLU A 230 13.08 -46.38 22.74
N GLY A 231 12.94 -46.73 21.45
CA GLY A 231 12.41 -48.01 21.00
C GLY A 231 13.47 -49.05 20.61
N ASN A 232 14.53 -49.26 21.40
CA ASN A 232 15.38 -50.46 21.22
C ASN A 232 16.22 -50.85 22.45
N GLU A 233 15.66 -50.83 23.65
CA GLU A 233 16.21 -51.63 24.76
C GLU A 233 15.49 -52.99 24.84
N GLY A 234 15.85 -53.86 23.89
CA GLY A 234 15.57 -55.28 23.97
C GLY A 234 16.54 -55.95 24.94
N ASN A 235 16.01 -56.50 26.03
CA ASN A 235 16.66 -57.43 26.95
C ASN A 235 17.52 -58.49 26.21
N GLU A 236 18.84 -58.44 26.39
CA GLU A 236 19.67 -59.64 26.45
C GLU A 236 20.67 -59.50 27.60
N GLY A 237 20.66 -60.50 28.48
CA GLY A 237 21.52 -60.55 29.64
C GLY A 237 22.86 -61.25 29.39
N ASN A 238 23.65 -61.20 30.47
CA ASN A 238 24.79 -62.02 30.87
C ASN A 238 26.22 -61.66 30.42
N GLU A 239 26.95 -61.23 31.47
CA GLU A 239 28.27 -61.72 31.93
C GLU A 239 29.55 -61.36 31.15
N GLY A 240 30.46 -60.64 31.84
CA GLY A 240 31.91 -60.87 31.69
C GLY A 240 32.85 -59.67 31.83
N ASN A 241 33.46 -59.57 33.02
CA ASN A 241 34.84 -59.13 33.33
C ASN A 241 35.42 -57.74 32.98
N GLU A 242 35.78 -57.06 34.07
CA GLU A 242 37.03 -56.33 34.40
C GLU A 242 38.12 -56.10 33.32
N GLY A 243 38.63 -54.86 33.23
CA GLY A 243 39.93 -54.56 32.62
C GLY A 243 40.29 -53.09 32.46
N ASN A 244 41.40 -52.70 33.09
CA ASN A 244 42.06 -51.38 33.20
C ASN A 244 42.48 -50.63 31.91
N GLU A 245 42.63 -49.30 32.09
CA GLU A 245 43.68 -48.35 31.62
C GLU A 245 44.23 -48.38 30.18
N GLY A 246 44.30 -47.21 29.54
CA GLY A 246 45.21 -46.96 28.42
C GLY A 246 44.98 -45.63 27.70
N ASN A 247 45.96 -44.74 27.77
CA ASN A 247 46.03 -43.45 27.09
C ASN A 247 46.81 -43.58 25.75
N GLU A 248 46.66 -42.59 24.87
CA GLU A 248 47.48 -42.26 23.67
C GLU A 248 47.04 -42.78 22.27
N GLY A 249 46.83 -41.82 21.35
CA GLY A 249 47.64 -41.74 20.13
C GLY A 249 47.04 -42.14 18.77
N ASN A 250 46.57 -41.13 18.03
CA ASN A 250 46.69 -40.88 16.57
C ASN A 250 46.26 -41.89 15.47
N GLU A 251 45.65 -41.28 14.44
CA GLU A 251 45.62 -41.62 13.00
C GLU A 251 44.60 -42.64 12.48
N GLY A 252 43.58 -42.08 11.79
CA GLY A 252 43.12 -42.48 10.47
C GLY A 252 42.51 -43.86 10.25
N ASN A 253 41.19 -43.92 10.04
CA ASN A 253 40.67 -44.73 8.93
C ASN A 253 39.24 -44.37 8.52
N GLU A 254 39.03 -44.47 7.21
CA GLU A 254 37.77 -44.44 6.49
C GLU A 254 36.85 -45.62 6.86
N GLY A 255 35.54 -45.42 6.66
CA GLY A 255 34.47 -46.44 6.78
C GLY A 255 33.81 -46.41 8.16
N ASN A 256 32.49 -46.39 8.31
CA ASN A 256 31.49 -47.05 7.49
C ASN A 256 30.12 -46.42 7.74
N GLU A 257 29.29 -46.38 6.71
CA GLU A 257 27.88 -46.02 6.76
C GLU A 257 27.15 -46.84 7.83
N ASN A 258 26.52 -46.15 8.76
CA ASN A 258 25.30 -46.66 9.39
C ASN A 258 24.22 -45.61 9.15
N SER A 259 23.40 -45.88 8.16
CA SER A 259 22.22 -45.11 7.79
C SER A 259 21.26 -45.03 8.99
N SER A 260 21.24 -43.90 9.70
CA SER A 260 20.07 -43.55 10.51
C SER A 260 18.94 -43.17 9.55
N LYS A 261 17.75 -43.69 9.84
CA LYS A 261 16.62 -43.76 8.90
C LYS A 261 15.75 -42.50 8.87
N TYR A 262 16.18 -41.42 9.53
CA TYR A 262 15.52 -40.11 9.56
C TYR A 262 16.60 -39.03 9.72
N PRO A 263 16.57 -37.91 8.96
CA PRO A 263 17.49 -36.81 9.21
C PRO A 263 17.20 -36.24 10.60
N ASP A 264 18.24 -36.16 11.45
CA ASP A 264 18.15 -35.65 12.82
C ASP A 264 17.37 -34.32 12.86
N LYS A 265 16.16 -34.32 13.46
CA LYS A 265 15.42 -33.08 13.69
C LYS A 265 16.21 -32.23 14.67
N LYS A 266 16.74 -31.11 14.20
CA LYS A 266 17.49 -30.15 15.02
C LYS A 266 16.53 -29.51 16.04
N GLU A 267 16.91 -29.53 17.32
CA GLU A 267 16.17 -28.89 18.41
C GLU A 267 15.92 -27.40 18.10
N VAL A 268 14.67 -26.96 18.29
CA VAL A 268 14.25 -25.57 18.03
C VAL A 268 14.45 -24.73 19.29
N SER A 269 15.31 -23.72 19.22
CA SER A 269 15.51 -22.72 20.29
C SER A 269 14.32 -21.78 20.41
N THR A 270 13.90 -21.50 21.64
CA THR A 270 12.87 -20.50 21.98
C THR A 270 13.47 -19.14 22.39
N GLY A 271 14.78 -18.98 22.21
CA GLY A 271 15.53 -17.78 22.58
C GLY A 271 15.58 -17.54 24.09
N HIS A 272 16.08 -16.39 24.51
CA HIS A 272 16.22 -16.08 25.94
C HIS A 272 14.92 -15.46 26.48
N ASN A 273 14.21 -16.19 27.37
CA ASN A 273 12.93 -15.76 27.96
C ASN A 273 11.86 -15.36 26.92
N GLY A 274 11.84 -16.04 25.76
CA GLY A 274 10.92 -15.75 24.65
C GLY A 274 11.30 -14.54 23.79
N VAL A 275 12.54 -14.07 23.89
CA VAL A 275 13.13 -13.09 22.96
C VAL A 275 14.01 -13.83 21.96
N LEU A 276 13.66 -13.75 20.68
CA LEU A 276 14.38 -14.35 19.55
C LEU A 276 15.24 -13.24 18.91
N GLU A 277 16.56 -13.37 18.95
CA GLU A 277 17.49 -12.29 18.57
C GLU A 277 18.17 -12.50 17.20
N GLU A 278 17.97 -13.69 16.61
CA GLU A 278 18.59 -14.08 15.34
C GLU A 278 17.60 -14.78 14.43
N LEU A 279 17.80 -14.68 13.11
CA LEU A 279 16.98 -15.41 12.14
C LEU A 279 17.00 -16.92 12.36
N SER A 280 18.13 -17.47 12.84
CA SER A 280 18.26 -18.89 13.18
C SER A 280 17.36 -19.34 14.33
N GLU A 281 16.86 -18.41 15.15
CA GLU A 281 15.88 -18.67 16.22
C GLU A 281 14.47 -18.32 15.74
N MET A 282 14.31 -17.18 15.07
CA MET A 282 13.02 -16.69 14.59
C MET A 282 12.36 -17.62 13.57
N VAL A 283 13.13 -18.12 12.60
CA VAL A 283 12.60 -18.91 11.47
C VAL A 283 12.05 -20.26 11.93
N PRO A 284 12.80 -21.10 12.68
CA PRO A 284 12.29 -22.41 13.07
C PRO A 284 11.06 -22.32 13.99
N VAL A 285 11.02 -21.35 14.91
CA VAL A 285 9.84 -21.11 15.77
C VAL A 285 8.61 -20.79 14.93
N LEU A 286 8.76 -19.89 13.94
CA LEU A 286 7.68 -19.51 13.05
C LEU A 286 7.17 -20.69 12.21
N GLU A 287 8.10 -21.51 11.67
CA GLU A 287 7.77 -22.71 10.90
C GLU A 287 6.95 -23.71 11.71
N VAL A 288 7.31 -23.96 12.98
CA VAL A 288 6.55 -24.87 13.86
C VAL A 288 5.14 -24.34 14.13
N LEU A 289 4.97 -23.04 14.38
CA LEU A 289 3.65 -22.45 14.61
C LEU A 289 2.76 -22.57 13.36
N ILE A 290 3.32 -22.30 12.18
CA ILE A 290 2.64 -22.48 10.89
C ILE A 290 2.25 -23.94 10.67
N GLU A 291 3.17 -24.88 10.87
CA GLU A 291 2.94 -26.31 10.70
C GLU A 291 1.79 -26.78 11.61
N LYS A 292 1.81 -26.38 12.89
CA LYS A 292 0.82 -26.80 13.88
C LYS A 292 -0.56 -26.20 13.64
N TYR A 293 -0.62 -24.92 13.35
CA TYR A 293 -1.89 -24.18 13.36
C TYR A 293 -2.49 -23.94 11.99
N ASP A 294 -1.67 -23.79 10.95
CA ASP A 294 -2.13 -23.46 9.60
C ASP A 294 -2.04 -24.64 8.62
N CYS A 295 -1.38 -25.74 8.98
CA CYS A 295 -1.29 -26.94 8.15
C CYS A 295 -1.99 -28.16 8.77
N GLU A 296 -2.39 -29.10 7.92
CA GLU A 296 -2.85 -30.45 8.28
C GLU A 296 -1.93 -31.48 7.62
N LYS A 297 -1.64 -32.57 8.32
CA LYS A 297 -0.89 -33.71 7.77
C LYS A 297 -1.79 -34.46 6.78
N VAL A 298 -1.24 -34.82 5.63
CA VAL A 298 -1.89 -35.64 4.61
C VAL A 298 -1.14 -36.97 4.55
N GLU A 299 -1.87 -38.08 4.64
CA GLU A 299 -1.32 -39.42 4.45
C GLU A 299 -0.76 -39.55 3.02
N ALA A 300 0.44 -40.11 2.87
CA ALA A 300 1.06 -40.31 1.57
C ALA A 300 0.24 -41.29 0.73
N GLU A 301 0.16 -41.06 -0.59
CA GLU A 301 -0.34 -42.08 -1.52
C GLU A 301 0.61 -43.29 -1.52
N GLU A 302 0.07 -44.50 -1.76
CA GLU A 302 0.64 -45.84 -1.45
C GLU A 302 2.08 -46.14 -1.97
N ASP A 303 2.70 -45.27 -2.76
CA ASP A 303 4.02 -45.51 -3.38
C ASP A 303 5.21 -44.75 -2.73
N ASP A 304 5.01 -43.96 -1.67
CA ASP A 304 6.13 -43.29 -0.96
C ASP A 304 5.88 -43.16 0.57
N GLU A 305 5.84 -44.31 1.27
CA GLU A 305 5.54 -44.45 2.71
C GLU A 305 6.45 -43.61 3.66
N ASN A 306 7.52 -42.98 3.15
CA ASN A 306 8.46 -42.19 3.96
C ASN A 306 8.30 -40.67 3.84
N LYS A 307 7.33 -40.16 3.06
CA LYS A 307 7.18 -38.71 2.83
C LYS A 307 5.91 -38.14 3.47
N VAL A 308 6.04 -37.59 4.68
CA VAL A 308 4.95 -36.80 5.30
C VAL A 308 4.70 -35.56 4.46
N THR A 309 3.50 -35.44 3.89
CA THR A 309 3.08 -34.24 3.16
C THR A 309 2.13 -33.40 4.01
N TYR A 310 2.24 -32.08 3.88
CA TYR A 310 1.42 -31.13 4.61
C TYR A 310 0.57 -30.33 3.61
N LYS A 311 -0.66 -30.03 4.00
CA LYS A 311 -1.58 -29.19 3.23
C LYS A 311 -2.03 -28.02 4.08
N LEU A 312 -2.19 -26.86 3.45
CA LEU A 312 -2.69 -25.67 4.13
C LEU A 312 -4.18 -25.81 4.48
N LYS A 313 -4.56 -25.51 5.73
CA LYS A 313 -5.95 -25.50 6.18
C LYS A 313 -6.77 -24.46 5.38
N PRO A 314 -8.05 -24.72 5.06
CA PRO A 314 -8.88 -23.81 4.25
C PRO A 314 -8.94 -22.37 4.77
N GLN A 315 -8.98 -22.18 6.08
CA GLN A 315 -8.99 -20.86 6.73
C GLN A 315 -7.72 -20.05 6.50
N ALA A 316 -6.55 -20.68 6.56
CA ALA A 316 -5.27 -20.03 6.31
C ALA A 316 -5.15 -19.64 4.83
N LYS A 317 -5.54 -20.55 3.92
CA LYS A 317 -5.64 -20.28 2.48
C LYS A 317 -6.50 -19.04 2.20
N LYS A 318 -7.70 -18.98 2.80
CA LYS A 318 -8.63 -17.86 2.63
C LYS A 318 -8.02 -16.53 3.09
N ARG A 319 -7.33 -16.49 4.23
CA ARG A 319 -6.68 -15.27 4.74
C ARG A 319 -5.58 -14.77 3.79
N ILE A 320 -4.70 -15.66 3.32
CA ILE A 320 -3.61 -15.30 2.39
C ILE A 320 -4.18 -14.77 1.06
N VAL A 321 -5.18 -15.44 0.50
CA VAL A 321 -5.85 -15.00 -0.74
C VAL A 321 -6.48 -13.61 -0.55
N GLN A 322 -7.14 -13.36 0.58
CA GLN A 322 -7.73 -12.04 0.87
C GLN A 322 -6.68 -10.92 0.92
N GLU A 323 -5.50 -11.17 1.48
CA GLU A 323 -4.42 -10.18 1.51
C GLU A 323 -3.74 -9.98 0.14
N LEU A 324 -3.63 -11.03 -0.68
CA LEU A 324 -3.20 -10.92 -2.08
C LEU A 324 -4.16 -10.03 -2.89
N GLU A 325 -5.47 -10.28 -2.78
CA GLU A 325 -6.48 -9.44 -3.43
C GLU A 325 -6.40 -7.99 -2.98
N LYS A 326 -6.27 -7.73 -1.67
CA LYS A 326 -6.09 -6.37 -1.14
C LYS A 326 -4.83 -5.68 -1.70
N LEU A 327 -3.74 -6.43 -1.84
CA LEU A 327 -2.49 -5.92 -2.42
C LEU A 327 -2.69 -5.52 -3.89
N PHE A 328 -3.35 -6.36 -4.70
CA PHE A 328 -3.65 -6.03 -6.08
C PHE A 328 -4.65 -4.88 -6.21
N GLU A 329 -5.66 -4.79 -5.34
CA GLU A 329 -6.57 -3.64 -5.27
C GLU A 329 -5.83 -2.35 -4.93
N ASN A 330 -4.85 -2.40 -4.02
CA ASN A 330 -4.00 -1.27 -3.70
C ASN A 330 -3.15 -0.83 -4.92
N ALA A 331 -2.64 -1.79 -5.69
CA ALA A 331 -1.88 -1.53 -6.90
C ALA A 331 -2.74 -0.85 -7.97
N VAL A 332 -3.90 -1.43 -8.34
CA VAL A 332 -4.74 -0.86 -9.41
C VAL A 332 -5.41 0.45 -9.01
N SER A 333 -5.73 0.64 -7.72
CA SER A 333 -6.21 1.94 -7.22
C SER A 333 -5.14 3.03 -7.21
N SER A 334 -3.86 2.65 -7.32
CA SER A 334 -2.72 3.56 -7.50
C SER A 334 -2.28 3.69 -8.96
N GLY A 335 -3.04 3.12 -9.90
CA GLY A 335 -2.77 3.18 -11.34
C GLY A 335 -1.74 2.18 -11.85
N ILE A 336 -1.38 1.16 -11.05
CA ILE A 336 -0.39 0.12 -11.43
C ILE A 336 -1.09 -1.05 -12.10
N THR A 337 -0.56 -1.51 -13.24
CA THR A 337 -1.03 -2.76 -13.90
C THR A 337 0.07 -3.79 -14.12
N TYR A 338 1.33 -3.47 -13.82
CA TYR A 338 2.44 -4.42 -13.90
C TYR A 338 3.25 -4.37 -12.60
N MET A 339 3.51 -5.53 -12.02
CA MET A 339 4.27 -5.68 -10.78
C MET A 339 5.37 -6.72 -10.98
N LEU A 340 6.64 -6.37 -10.72
CA LEU A 340 7.75 -7.32 -10.78
C LEU A 340 8.12 -7.78 -9.37
N ASP A 341 7.86 -9.05 -9.08
CA ASP A 341 8.29 -9.67 -7.82
C ASP A 341 9.79 -9.94 -7.84
N ALA A 342 10.49 -9.35 -6.87
CA ALA A 342 11.93 -9.26 -6.84
C ALA A 342 12.62 -10.47 -6.22
N ALA A 343 11.90 -11.45 -5.67
CA ALA A 343 12.49 -12.65 -5.08
C ALA A 343 11.47 -13.80 -5.01
N LEU A 344 11.42 -14.61 -6.06
CA LEU A 344 10.54 -15.76 -6.19
C LEU A 344 11.30 -17.09 -6.03
N ASP A 345 10.64 -18.06 -5.39
CA ASP A 345 10.95 -19.48 -5.51
C ASP A 345 10.06 -20.19 -6.56
N GLU A 346 10.29 -21.49 -6.77
CA GLU A 346 9.55 -22.29 -7.75
C GLU A 346 8.03 -22.33 -7.47
N LYS A 347 7.63 -22.38 -6.19
CA LYS A 347 6.23 -22.50 -5.80
C LYS A 347 5.51 -21.18 -5.96
N GLN A 348 6.15 -20.08 -5.57
CA GLN A 348 5.66 -18.73 -5.76
C GLN A 348 5.48 -18.40 -7.25
N ILE A 349 6.37 -18.87 -8.13
CA ILE A 349 6.21 -18.76 -9.58
C ILE A 349 4.92 -19.44 -10.05
N GLU A 350 4.65 -20.66 -9.63
CA GLU A 350 3.43 -21.40 -9.99
C GLU A 350 2.17 -20.63 -9.55
N ILE A 351 2.17 -20.10 -8.32
CA ILE A 351 1.07 -19.33 -7.75
C ILE A 351 0.83 -18.05 -8.55
N LEU A 352 1.87 -17.24 -8.76
CA LEU A 352 1.71 -15.94 -9.40
C LEU A 352 1.41 -16.06 -10.90
N LYS A 353 1.87 -17.13 -11.57
CA LYS A 353 1.43 -17.44 -12.94
C LYS A 353 -0.09 -17.56 -13.04
N ALA A 354 -0.71 -18.33 -12.15
CA ALA A 354 -2.16 -18.49 -12.12
C ALA A 354 -2.90 -17.17 -11.84
N TYR A 355 -2.35 -16.34 -10.96
CA TYR A 355 -2.91 -15.00 -10.69
C TYR A 355 -2.77 -14.05 -11.87
N ALA A 356 -1.69 -14.12 -12.65
CA ALA A 356 -1.44 -13.18 -13.72
C ALA A 356 -2.46 -13.28 -14.89
N GLU A 357 -2.90 -14.51 -15.17
CA GLU A 357 -3.85 -14.82 -16.26
C GLU A 357 -5.22 -14.16 -16.03
N THR A 358 -5.74 -14.24 -14.81
CA THR A 358 -7.10 -13.79 -14.47
C THR A 358 -7.14 -12.54 -13.58
N GLY A 359 -6.00 -12.15 -13.02
CA GLY A 359 -5.90 -11.11 -12.00
C GLY A 359 -5.90 -9.68 -12.54
N LYS A 360 -5.91 -8.74 -11.60
CA LYS A 360 -6.01 -7.29 -11.88
C LYS A 360 -4.72 -6.66 -12.41
N VAL A 361 -3.61 -7.36 -12.29
CA VAL A 361 -2.28 -6.93 -12.73
C VAL A 361 -1.60 -8.01 -13.56
N ARG A 362 -0.58 -7.60 -14.32
CA ARG A 362 0.43 -8.44 -14.96
C ARG A 362 1.60 -8.61 -13.99
N ILE A 363 2.30 -9.73 -14.09
CA ILE A 363 3.32 -10.10 -13.12
C ILE A 363 4.65 -10.41 -13.81
N GLY A 364 5.68 -9.65 -13.45
CA GLY A 364 7.07 -10.01 -13.68
C GLY A 364 7.64 -10.75 -12.47
N GLY A 365 8.74 -11.47 -12.67
CA GLY A 365 9.40 -12.16 -11.56
C GLY A 365 10.90 -12.26 -11.72
N ALA A 366 11.58 -12.43 -10.59
CA ALA A 366 12.97 -12.79 -10.50
C ALA A 366 13.15 -14.00 -9.59
N TYR A 367 13.88 -15.01 -10.05
CA TYR A 367 14.13 -16.20 -9.26
C TYR A 367 15.29 -15.95 -8.28
N LEU A 368 15.05 -16.14 -6.98
CA LEU A 368 16.06 -15.90 -5.95
C LEU A 368 17.15 -16.98 -5.96
N ILE A 369 18.40 -16.53 -5.97
CA ILE A 369 19.58 -17.38 -5.88
C ILE A 369 20.40 -16.98 -4.66
N ASP A 370 20.58 -17.92 -3.73
CA ASP A 370 21.33 -17.72 -2.49
C ASP A 370 22.72 -18.38 -2.50
N SER A 371 22.96 -19.34 -3.39
CA SER A 371 24.18 -20.15 -3.41
C SER A 371 24.50 -20.71 -4.79
N LEU A 372 25.79 -21.04 -5.02
CA LEU A 372 26.23 -21.68 -6.26
C LEU A 372 25.57 -23.05 -6.48
N ASP A 373 25.33 -23.80 -5.41
CA ASP A 373 24.70 -25.12 -5.48
C ASP A 373 23.24 -25.03 -5.93
N GLN A 374 22.48 -24.11 -5.34
CA GLN A 374 21.11 -23.83 -5.77
C GLN A 374 21.07 -23.42 -7.25
N LEU A 375 21.97 -22.53 -7.69
CA LEU A 375 22.00 -22.11 -9.09
C LEU A 375 22.30 -23.28 -10.04
N ASN A 376 23.33 -24.08 -9.74
CA ASN A 376 23.72 -25.20 -10.60
C ASN A 376 22.62 -26.26 -10.74
N THR A 377 21.80 -26.45 -9.70
CA THR A 377 20.71 -27.42 -9.69
C THR A 377 19.42 -26.88 -10.32
N SER A 378 19.14 -25.58 -10.17
CA SER A 378 17.89 -24.95 -10.65
C SER A 378 17.98 -24.34 -12.05
N ILE A 379 19.14 -23.82 -12.48
CA ILE A 379 19.21 -22.98 -13.69
C ILE A 379 18.70 -23.68 -14.96
N GLY A 380 18.86 -25.00 -15.05
CA GLY A 380 18.36 -25.80 -16.16
C GLY A 380 16.84 -25.93 -16.19
N SER A 381 16.18 -26.00 -15.02
CA SER A 381 14.72 -26.13 -14.92
C SER A 381 13.97 -24.81 -15.12
N LEU A 382 14.64 -23.67 -14.90
CA LEU A 382 14.06 -22.33 -15.11
C LEU A 382 13.75 -22.01 -16.58
N GLY A 383 14.36 -22.75 -17.52
CA GLY A 383 14.21 -22.51 -18.95
C GLY A 383 15.04 -21.33 -19.45
N LEU A 384 14.59 -20.70 -20.55
CA LEU A 384 15.27 -19.54 -21.12
C LEU A 384 14.83 -18.26 -20.40
N PRO A 385 15.76 -17.30 -20.16
CA PRO A 385 15.39 -16.01 -19.58
C PRO A 385 14.35 -15.29 -20.43
N ASN A 386 13.38 -14.63 -19.79
CA ASN A 386 12.38 -13.78 -20.45
C ASN A 386 11.52 -14.53 -21.50
N SER A 387 11.32 -15.84 -21.32
CA SER A 387 10.49 -16.67 -22.22
C SER A 387 8.99 -16.65 -21.86
N GLY A 388 8.56 -15.74 -20.99
CA GLY A 388 7.16 -15.58 -20.60
C GLY A 388 6.31 -14.81 -21.61
N ASP A 389 5.07 -14.56 -21.22
CA ASP A 389 4.06 -13.86 -22.00
C ASP A 389 3.62 -12.55 -21.34
N GLU A 390 2.60 -11.91 -21.92
CA GLU A 390 2.10 -10.62 -21.46
C GLU A 390 1.40 -10.65 -20.09
N TYR A 391 1.08 -11.84 -19.58
CA TYR A 391 0.50 -12.01 -18.25
C TYR A 391 1.61 -12.24 -17.24
N PHE A 392 2.46 -13.26 -17.47
CA PHE A 392 3.55 -13.63 -16.57
C PHE A 392 4.90 -13.70 -17.29
N ASN A 393 5.93 -13.08 -16.72
CA ASN A 393 7.28 -13.12 -17.25
C ASN A 393 8.37 -13.24 -16.17
N LEU A 394 9.09 -14.38 -16.16
CA LEU A 394 10.28 -14.56 -15.34
C LEU A 394 11.49 -13.94 -16.07
N ALA A 395 11.91 -12.76 -15.62
CA ALA A 395 12.87 -11.93 -16.34
C ALA A 395 14.30 -12.04 -15.79
N PHE A 396 14.47 -12.30 -14.49
CA PHE A 396 15.77 -12.17 -13.82
C PHE A 396 16.11 -13.34 -12.91
N LEU A 397 17.40 -13.48 -12.63
CA LEU A 397 17.89 -14.06 -11.37
C LEU A 397 18.08 -12.92 -10.36
N LYS A 398 17.60 -13.09 -9.12
CA LYS A 398 17.81 -12.17 -8.00
C LYS A 398 19.02 -12.61 -7.19
N LEU A 399 19.95 -11.68 -6.99
CA LEU A 399 21.11 -11.83 -6.10
C LEU A 399 21.07 -10.77 -5.00
N ILE A 400 21.70 -11.06 -3.86
CA ILE A 400 21.73 -10.15 -2.71
C ILE A 400 23.16 -9.97 -2.23
N ALA A 401 23.78 -8.85 -2.61
CA ALA A 401 25.19 -8.59 -2.35
C ALA A 401 25.46 -8.15 -0.89
N ASP A 402 24.54 -7.40 -0.29
CA ASP A 402 24.65 -6.88 1.08
C ASP A 402 23.29 -6.70 1.78
N GLY A 403 23.30 -6.16 2.99
CA GLY A 403 22.10 -5.84 3.76
C GLY A 403 21.52 -4.45 3.47
N SER A 404 21.02 -3.78 4.51
CA SER A 404 20.44 -2.43 4.42
C SER A 404 21.31 -1.40 5.15
N SER A 405 21.34 -0.16 4.66
CA SER A 405 22.10 0.90 5.33
C SER A 405 21.45 1.32 6.64
N GLN A 406 20.12 1.21 6.75
CA GLN A 406 19.35 1.48 7.96
C GLN A 406 19.64 0.45 9.07
N GLY A 407 19.85 -0.81 8.69
CA GLY A 407 20.24 -1.89 9.59
C GLY A 407 21.76 -2.00 9.80
N LEU A 408 22.55 -1.02 9.34
CA LEU A 408 24.02 -0.98 9.43
C LEU A 408 24.73 -2.18 8.77
N THR A 409 24.07 -2.83 7.82
CA THR A 409 24.54 -4.07 7.17
C THR A 409 24.87 -3.89 5.70
N GLY A 410 24.46 -2.77 5.09
CA GLY A 410 24.93 -2.38 3.76
C GLY A 410 26.46 -2.24 3.75
N TYR A 411 27.13 -2.86 2.79
CA TYR A 411 28.59 -3.06 2.83
C TYR A 411 29.36 -1.90 2.20
N GLN A 412 30.16 -1.21 3.01
CA GLN A 412 30.70 0.11 2.70
C GLN A 412 32.23 0.16 2.81
N TYR A 413 32.85 1.17 2.18
CA TYR A 413 34.28 1.45 2.39
C TYR A 413 34.55 2.19 3.69
N THR A 414 33.64 3.09 4.04
CA THR A 414 33.74 3.95 5.23
C THR A 414 32.83 3.42 6.31
N PRO A 415 33.26 3.33 7.58
CA PRO A 415 32.39 2.99 8.69
C PRO A 415 31.15 3.91 8.77
N TYR A 416 30.07 3.42 9.35
CA TYR A 416 28.89 4.24 9.66
C TYR A 416 29.21 5.33 10.70
N ASP A 417 28.51 6.47 10.64
CA ASP A 417 28.71 7.64 11.51
C ASP A 417 28.02 7.49 12.88
N CYS A 418 27.09 6.54 13.03
CA CYS A 418 26.29 6.36 14.24
C CYS A 418 27.12 5.80 15.42
N ASN A 419 27.84 6.68 16.12
CA ASN A 419 28.55 6.36 17.37
C ASN A 419 27.63 6.29 18.61
N GLU A 420 26.42 6.84 18.53
CA GLU A 420 25.58 7.14 19.71
C GLU A 420 24.95 5.91 20.39
N ASN A 421 25.04 4.72 19.79
CA ASN A 421 24.61 3.46 20.42
C ASN A 421 25.72 2.74 21.20
N TYR A 422 26.93 3.30 21.31
CA TYR A 422 27.99 2.69 22.13
C TYR A 422 28.00 3.20 23.58
N ASP A 423 27.85 4.51 23.82
CA ASP A 423 27.99 5.08 25.17
C ASP A 423 26.85 4.72 26.13
N VAL A 424 25.62 4.52 25.62
CA VAL A 424 24.45 4.16 26.46
C VAL A 424 24.49 2.69 26.86
N PHE A 425 25.01 1.79 26.00
CA PHE A 425 25.18 0.37 26.33
C PHE A 425 26.44 0.12 27.18
N ALA A 426 27.52 0.89 26.97
CA ALA A 426 28.71 0.83 27.82
C ALA A 426 28.45 1.29 29.27
N GLN A 427 27.42 2.12 29.50
CA GLN A 427 26.98 2.52 30.83
C GLN A 427 25.86 1.63 31.41
N ALA A 428 25.00 1.05 30.57
CA ALA A 428 23.96 0.12 31.02
C ALA A 428 24.52 -1.24 31.50
N GLU A 429 25.69 -1.67 31.03
CA GLU A 429 26.36 -2.90 31.50
C GLU A 429 27.34 -2.69 32.68
N GLN A 430 27.22 -1.59 33.43
CA GLN A 430 28.01 -1.42 34.67
C GLN A 430 27.28 -1.82 35.95
N SER A 431 25.95 -2.04 35.92
CA SER A 431 25.19 -2.41 37.13
C SER A 431 24.75 -3.87 37.20
N ASP A 432 24.74 -4.61 36.09
CA ASP A 432 24.08 -5.94 36.04
C ASP A 432 25.02 -7.14 35.82
N PHE A 433 26.34 -6.93 35.79
CA PHE A 433 27.30 -8.04 35.71
C PHE A 433 28.02 -8.23 37.05
N ASN A 434 27.67 -9.31 37.75
CA ASN A 434 28.43 -9.79 38.91
C ASN A 434 29.92 -9.94 38.57
N GLU A 435 30.79 -9.60 39.53
CA GLU A 435 32.26 -9.53 39.47
C GLU A 435 33.03 -10.79 38.99
N ALA A 436 32.35 -11.81 38.45
CA ALA A 436 32.95 -13.06 38.01
C ALA A 436 33.40 -13.08 36.54
N ASP A 437 32.85 -12.25 35.64
CA ASP A 437 33.21 -12.27 34.22
C ASP A 437 34.24 -11.19 33.85
N LYS A 438 35.52 -11.57 33.94
CA LYS A 438 36.69 -10.70 33.74
C LYS A 438 37.15 -10.59 32.28
N ASP A 439 36.27 -10.27 31.33
CA ASP A 439 36.73 -9.95 29.97
C ASP A 439 36.47 -8.50 29.57
N LYS A 440 37.12 -7.59 30.29
CA LYS A 440 37.20 -6.15 29.95
C LYS A 440 37.79 -5.89 28.56
N ASN A 441 38.47 -6.86 27.94
CA ASN A 441 38.99 -6.73 26.57
C ASN A 441 37.90 -6.97 25.51
N LYS A 442 36.83 -7.71 25.82
CA LYS A 442 35.74 -7.99 24.86
C LYS A 442 34.89 -6.75 24.57
N ILE A 443 34.61 -5.95 25.60
CA ILE A 443 33.88 -4.67 25.48
C ILE A 443 34.73 -3.64 24.70
N LYS A 444 36.04 -3.60 24.98
CA LYS A 444 36.97 -2.73 24.26
C LYS A 444 37.15 -3.13 22.79
N ASN A 445 37.19 -4.44 22.50
CA ASN A 445 37.28 -4.96 21.13
C ASN A 445 36.00 -4.77 20.30
N LEU A 446 34.82 -4.74 20.92
CA LEU A 446 33.56 -4.42 20.22
C LEU A 446 33.51 -2.94 19.85
N ALA A 447 33.89 -2.05 20.78
CA ALA A 447 34.01 -0.61 20.53
C ALA A 447 35.08 -0.25 19.47
N GLU A 448 35.98 -1.17 19.13
CA GLU A 448 37.00 -1.03 18.07
C GLU A 448 36.57 -1.64 16.72
N GLN A 449 35.36 -2.21 16.60
CA GLN A 449 34.87 -2.72 15.31
C GLN A 449 34.45 -1.56 14.40
N ASN A 450 35.22 -1.36 13.32
CA ASN A 450 34.79 -0.54 12.19
C ASN A 450 33.55 -1.18 11.54
N ILE A 451 32.35 -0.77 11.95
CA ILE A 451 31.10 -1.26 11.36
C ILE A 451 31.01 -0.69 9.95
N THR A 452 31.38 -1.48 8.96
CA THR A 452 31.26 -1.16 7.53
C THR A 452 30.16 -1.98 6.86
N GLY A 453 29.28 -2.62 7.64
CA GLY A 453 28.34 -3.64 7.14
C GLY A 453 29.04 -4.90 6.66
N LEU A 454 28.30 -5.78 5.97
CA LEU A 454 28.77 -7.10 5.56
C LEU A 454 28.35 -7.43 4.13
N PHE A 455 29.29 -7.99 3.38
CA PHE A 455 29.00 -8.60 2.09
C PHE A 455 28.42 -10.00 2.35
N ASN A 456 27.30 -10.34 1.72
CA ASN A 456 26.56 -11.58 2.02
C ASN A 456 27.25 -12.84 1.49
N TYR A 457 28.26 -12.69 0.64
CA TYR A 457 29.09 -13.79 0.17
C TYR A 457 30.45 -13.75 0.88
N GLY A 458 31.04 -14.93 1.10
CA GLY A 458 32.37 -15.07 1.70
C GLY A 458 33.51 -14.53 0.82
N TYR A 459 34.65 -15.22 0.75
CA TYR A 459 35.71 -14.85 -0.20
C TYR A 459 35.11 -14.70 -1.63
N PRO A 460 35.49 -13.70 -2.45
CA PRO A 460 34.72 -13.25 -3.63
C PRO A 460 34.42 -14.29 -4.74
N LEU A 461 34.96 -15.50 -4.62
CA LEU A 461 34.89 -16.56 -5.62
C LEU A 461 33.46 -17.04 -5.87
N GLU A 462 32.63 -17.12 -4.82
CA GLU A 462 31.26 -17.60 -4.95
C GLU A 462 30.39 -16.64 -5.77
N PHE A 463 30.35 -15.36 -5.38
CA PHE A 463 29.57 -14.34 -6.08
C PHE A 463 30.02 -14.15 -7.54
N ASN A 464 31.34 -14.15 -7.79
CA ASN A 464 31.87 -14.10 -9.14
C ASN A 464 31.50 -15.37 -9.94
N GLY A 465 31.42 -16.53 -9.28
CA GLY A 465 30.94 -17.77 -9.87
C GLY A 465 29.47 -17.68 -10.28
N LEU A 466 28.61 -17.18 -9.40
CA LEU A 466 27.18 -16.96 -9.66
C LEU A 466 27.00 -16.06 -10.89
N MET A 467 27.66 -14.90 -10.89
CA MET A 467 27.56 -13.95 -11.99
C MET A 467 28.08 -14.52 -13.32
N ARG A 468 29.19 -15.28 -13.27
CA ARG A 468 29.73 -15.97 -14.45
C ARG A 468 28.78 -17.02 -15.01
N ILE A 469 28.16 -17.83 -14.15
CA ILE A 469 27.19 -18.85 -14.58
C ILE A 469 25.94 -18.17 -15.15
N ALA A 470 25.38 -17.19 -14.47
CA ALA A 470 24.25 -16.39 -14.98
C ALA A 470 24.58 -15.79 -16.36
N ASN A 471 25.78 -15.22 -16.53
CA ASN A 471 26.22 -14.70 -17.82
C ASN A 471 26.32 -15.77 -18.91
N ASN A 472 26.92 -16.92 -18.60
CA ASN A 472 27.09 -18.02 -19.56
C ASN A 472 25.76 -18.60 -20.06
N TYR A 473 24.73 -18.63 -19.20
CA TYR A 473 23.39 -19.09 -19.54
C TYR A 473 22.50 -17.96 -20.09
N GLY A 474 23.02 -16.74 -20.21
CA GLY A 474 22.31 -15.59 -20.77
C GLY A 474 21.28 -14.95 -19.84
N TRP A 475 21.22 -15.35 -18.57
CA TRP A 475 20.27 -14.82 -17.59
C TRP A 475 20.65 -13.39 -17.15
N PRO A 476 19.76 -12.40 -17.32
CA PRO A 476 19.85 -11.12 -16.64
C PRO A 476 19.85 -11.29 -15.12
N THR A 477 20.55 -10.41 -14.43
CA THR A 477 20.54 -10.35 -12.97
C THR A 477 19.97 -9.03 -12.49
N MET A 478 19.16 -9.11 -11.44
CA MET A 478 18.85 -7.98 -10.59
C MET A 478 19.55 -8.19 -9.24
N THR A 479 20.54 -7.34 -8.95
CA THR A 479 21.40 -7.51 -7.78
C THR A 479 21.09 -6.45 -6.75
N HIS A 480 20.65 -6.84 -5.56
CA HIS A 480 20.54 -5.94 -4.41
C HIS A 480 21.93 -5.48 -3.97
N ALA A 481 22.17 -4.17 -3.94
CA ALA A 481 23.36 -3.57 -3.35
C ALA A 481 23.09 -2.15 -2.83
N ASN A 482 23.29 -1.92 -1.53
CA ASN A 482 23.11 -0.61 -0.90
C ASN A 482 24.43 0.14 -0.70
N GLY A 483 25.42 -0.53 -0.12
CA GLY A 483 26.70 0.09 0.21
C GLY A 483 27.58 0.30 -1.02
N ASP A 484 28.44 1.32 -0.97
CA ASP A 484 29.36 1.69 -2.05
C ASP A 484 30.34 0.55 -2.38
N HIS A 485 30.83 -0.17 -1.37
CA HIS A 485 31.70 -1.33 -1.57
C HIS A 485 30.95 -2.56 -2.12
N ALA A 486 29.67 -2.75 -1.75
CA ALA A 486 28.84 -3.79 -2.35
C ALA A 486 28.64 -3.54 -3.86
N ILE A 487 28.35 -2.29 -4.23
CA ILE A 487 28.18 -1.87 -5.63
C ILE A 487 29.47 -2.13 -6.42
N ASP A 488 30.63 -1.70 -5.92
CA ASP A 488 31.93 -1.92 -6.59
C ASP A 488 32.27 -3.39 -6.78
N ARG A 489 31.96 -4.24 -5.79
CA ARG A 489 32.15 -5.69 -5.90
C ARG A 489 31.21 -6.30 -6.92
N THR A 490 29.96 -5.84 -6.95
CA THR A 490 28.98 -6.28 -7.95
C THR A 490 29.45 -5.95 -9.36
N LEU A 491 29.91 -4.71 -9.61
CA LEU A 491 30.46 -4.30 -10.90
C LEU A 491 31.73 -5.07 -11.28
N SER A 492 32.59 -5.36 -10.30
CA SER A 492 33.78 -6.21 -10.50
C SER A 492 33.41 -7.64 -10.89
N ALA A 493 32.35 -8.21 -10.32
CA ALA A 493 31.85 -9.53 -10.69
C ALA A 493 31.30 -9.56 -12.12
N PHE A 494 30.54 -8.52 -12.52
CA PHE A 494 30.07 -8.35 -13.89
C PHE A 494 31.21 -8.26 -14.90
N LYS A 495 32.26 -7.48 -14.61
CA LYS A 495 33.49 -7.42 -15.42
C LYS A 495 34.13 -8.80 -15.58
N GLN A 496 34.27 -9.55 -14.48
CA GLN A 496 34.90 -10.88 -14.49
C GLN A 496 34.05 -11.96 -15.15
N ALA A 497 32.72 -11.79 -15.17
CA ALA A 497 31.81 -12.70 -15.85
C ALA A 497 31.96 -12.67 -17.38
N GLY A 498 32.62 -11.66 -17.94
CA GLY A 498 32.89 -11.56 -19.37
C GLY A 498 31.73 -10.95 -20.17
N ILE A 499 31.05 -9.95 -19.63
CA ILE A 499 30.07 -9.17 -20.39
C ILE A 499 30.77 -8.45 -21.55
N THR A 500 30.14 -8.49 -22.72
CA THR A 500 30.62 -7.88 -23.96
C THR A 500 29.66 -6.79 -24.42
N GLU A 501 30.10 -5.91 -25.32
CA GLU A 501 29.22 -4.92 -25.98
C GLU A 501 27.98 -5.56 -26.62
N LYS A 502 28.12 -6.77 -27.15
CA LYS A 502 27.00 -7.50 -27.77
C LYS A 502 26.00 -8.02 -26.73
N THR A 503 26.48 -8.46 -25.57
CA THR A 503 25.62 -9.04 -24.53
C THR A 503 25.03 -7.98 -23.61
N LYS A 504 25.72 -6.86 -23.37
CA LYS A 504 25.28 -5.84 -22.41
C LYS A 504 23.89 -5.27 -22.72
N GLU A 505 23.60 -4.96 -23.98
CA GLU A 505 22.31 -4.37 -24.38
C GLU A 505 21.14 -5.36 -24.26
N GLN A 506 21.41 -6.65 -24.41
CA GLN A 506 20.40 -7.71 -24.35
C GLN A 506 20.06 -8.09 -22.92
N ARG A 507 21.06 -8.03 -22.03
CA ARG A 507 20.94 -8.49 -20.66
C ARG A 507 20.13 -7.54 -19.79
N ARG A 508 20.23 -6.21 -20.01
CA ARG A 508 19.55 -5.20 -19.19
C ARG A 508 19.73 -5.45 -17.68
N ASP A 509 20.94 -5.89 -17.31
CA ASP A 509 21.31 -6.12 -15.90
C ASP A 509 21.08 -4.85 -15.08
N ARG A 510 20.70 -5.05 -13.82
CA ARG A 510 20.39 -3.91 -12.94
C ARG A 510 20.82 -4.15 -11.50
N ILE A 511 21.10 -3.04 -10.82
CA ILE A 511 21.37 -3.02 -9.39
C ILE A 511 20.16 -2.41 -8.69
N GLU A 512 19.59 -3.17 -7.76
CA GLU A 512 18.45 -2.74 -6.94
C GLU A 512 18.94 -1.89 -5.77
N HIS A 513 18.12 -0.90 -5.42
CA HIS A 513 18.42 0.18 -4.49
C HIS A 513 19.52 1.09 -5.02
N CYS A 514 20.70 0.53 -5.30
CA CYS A 514 21.84 1.23 -5.85
C CYS A 514 22.13 2.51 -5.06
N SER A 515 22.09 2.39 -3.74
CA SER A 515 21.86 3.53 -2.86
C SER A 515 23.03 4.49 -2.84
N LEU A 516 24.27 4.03 -2.62
CA LEU A 516 25.45 4.89 -2.54
C LEU A 516 26.24 4.89 -3.84
N LEU A 517 25.93 5.85 -4.73
CA LEU A 517 26.60 6.00 -6.02
C LEU A 517 27.68 7.09 -6.01
N SER A 518 28.65 6.92 -6.90
CA SER A 518 29.67 7.91 -7.22
C SER A 518 29.75 8.10 -8.73
N PRO A 519 30.33 9.21 -9.22
CA PRO A 519 30.55 9.39 -10.66
C PRO A 519 31.36 8.26 -11.29
N SER A 520 32.34 7.68 -10.57
CA SER A 520 33.13 6.55 -11.07
C SER A 520 32.32 5.27 -11.18
N THR A 521 31.45 4.97 -10.20
CA THR A 521 30.61 3.77 -10.26
C THR A 521 29.54 3.88 -11.32
N MET A 522 28.96 5.06 -11.53
CA MET A 522 28.03 5.29 -12.64
C MET A 522 28.72 5.17 -14.00
N ALA A 523 29.93 5.70 -14.18
CA ALA A 523 30.69 5.51 -15.43
C ALA A 523 30.97 4.03 -15.73
N GLU A 524 31.22 3.23 -14.68
CA GLU A 524 31.43 1.80 -14.82
C GLU A 524 30.13 1.04 -15.15
N MET A 525 29.02 1.39 -14.51
CA MET A 525 27.69 0.87 -14.84
C MET A 525 27.33 1.18 -16.30
N GLU A 526 27.56 2.40 -16.78
CA GLU A 526 27.33 2.80 -18.17
C GLU A 526 28.16 1.94 -19.14
N HIS A 527 29.45 1.77 -18.84
CA HIS A 527 30.35 0.94 -19.64
C HIS A 527 29.85 -0.51 -19.74
N LEU A 528 29.38 -1.07 -18.63
CA LEU A 528 28.87 -2.45 -18.53
C LEU A 528 27.42 -2.60 -19.00
N GLY A 529 26.71 -1.51 -19.32
CA GLY A 529 25.29 -1.54 -19.68
C GLY A 529 24.36 -1.90 -18.53
N ILE A 530 24.77 -1.63 -17.28
CA ILE A 530 24.02 -1.89 -16.06
C ILE A 530 23.24 -0.63 -15.68
N SER A 531 22.00 -0.80 -15.23
CA SER A 531 21.14 0.32 -14.83
C SER A 531 20.71 0.28 -13.35
N PRO A 532 20.50 1.43 -12.69
CA PRO A 532 20.00 1.45 -11.32
C PRO A 532 18.46 1.38 -11.26
N SER A 533 17.97 0.77 -10.19
CA SER A 533 16.56 0.74 -9.77
C SER A 533 16.51 1.28 -8.34
N PHE A 534 15.88 2.44 -8.12
CA PHE A 534 16.01 3.19 -6.86
C PHE A 534 14.80 3.03 -5.93
N THR A 535 15.05 2.65 -4.66
CA THR A 535 14.05 2.81 -3.58
C THR A 535 14.04 4.26 -3.15
N ILE A 536 13.36 5.14 -3.89
CA ILE A 536 13.40 6.60 -3.63
C ILE A 536 12.86 7.00 -2.24
N GLY A 537 12.17 6.09 -1.55
CA GLY A 537 11.86 6.21 -0.15
C GLY A 537 13.08 6.38 0.77
N HIS A 538 14.28 5.95 0.35
CA HIS A 538 15.55 6.29 1.01
C HIS A 538 15.74 7.80 1.17
N VAL A 539 15.34 8.60 0.19
CA VAL A 539 15.31 10.07 0.31
C VAL A 539 14.18 10.51 1.25
N GLY A 540 12.94 10.09 0.96
CA GLY A 540 11.76 10.58 1.65
C GLY A 540 11.74 10.25 3.13
N TYR A 541 11.86 8.96 3.46
CA TYR A 541 11.68 8.44 4.81
C TYR A 541 12.96 8.43 5.64
N TRP A 542 14.10 8.12 5.01
CA TRP A 542 15.37 7.92 5.72
C TRP A 542 16.42 8.99 5.46
N GLY A 543 16.23 9.89 4.48
CA GLY A 543 17.26 10.83 4.05
C GLY A 543 17.80 11.68 5.20
N TRP A 544 16.91 12.11 6.11
CA TRP A 544 17.30 12.90 7.28
C TRP A 544 18.14 12.07 8.26
N ASN A 545 17.75 10.82 8.54
CA ASN A 545 18.50 9.92 9.42
C ASN A 545 19.84 9.51 8.79
N PHE A 546 19.88 9.26 7.48
CA PHE A 546 21.12 9.00 6.77
C PHE A 546 22.10 10.17 6.87
N LYS A 547 21.62 11.38 6.61
CA LYS A 547 22.39 12.62 6.68
C LYS A 547 22.92 12.92 8.08
N ASN A 548 22.07 12.79 9.11
CA ASN A 548 22.38 13.33 10.45
C ASN A 548 22.83 12.26 11.45
N THR A 549 22.65 10.98 11.16
CA THR A 549 22.87 9.91 12.15
C THR A 549 23.66 8.73 11.59
N ILE A 550 23.32 8.23 10.39
CA ILE A 550 23.77 6.90 9.95
C ILE A 550 25.06 6.95 9.10
N ILE A 551 25.13 7.82 8.09
CA ILE A 551 26.27 7.87 7.14
C ILE A 551 26.86 9.26 6.93
N GLY A 552 26.26 10.29 7.53
CA GLY A 552 26.72 11.67 7.42
C GLY A 552 26.30 12.36 6.11
N GLN A 553 26.30 13.69 6.11
CA GLN A 553 25.85 14.52 4.99
C GLN A 553 26.58 14.19 3.68
N GLN A 554 27.91 14.09 3.70
CA GLN A 554 28.71 13.89 2.48
C GLN A 554 28.30 12.62 1.73
N ARG A 555 27.99 11.54 2.47
CA ARG A 555 27.59 10.26 1.89
C ARG A 555 26.09 10.20 1.67
N ALA A 556 25.27 10.85 2.48
CA ALA A 556 23.86 10.98 2.21
C ALA A 556 23.58 11.74 0.90
N ASP A 557 24.48 12.64 0.47
CA ASP A 557 24.39 13.26 -0.86
C ASP A 557 24.63 12.28 -2.01
N GLN A 558 25.16 11.07 -1.75
CA GLN A 558 25.31 9.99 -2.73
C GLN A 558 24.05 9.13 -2.87
N LEU A 559 23.01 9.36 -2.05
CA LEU A 559 21.79 8.56 -2.05
C LEU A 559 20.94 8.81 -3.29
N ASP A 560 20.67 7.73 -4.02
CA ASP A 560 19.73 7.64 -5.13
C ASP A 560 19.96 8.76 -6.16
N LEU A 561 21.14 8.76 -6.82
CA LEU A 561 21.58 9.80 -7.77
C LEU A 561 20.80 9.78 -9.10
N CYS A 562 19.49 10.00 -9.04
CA CYS A 562 18.57 9.86 -10.17
C CYS A 562 18.92 10.80 -11.34
N ALA A 563 19.18 12.08 -11.08
CA ALA A 563 19.40 13.05 -12.15
C ALA A 563 20.78 12.83 -12.79
N SER A 564 21.80 12.53 -12.00
CA SER A 564 23.14 12.24 -12.53
C SER A 564 23.15 10.98 -13.41
N ALA A 565 22.47 9.91 -12.99
CA ALA A 565 22.36 8.68 -13.78
C ALA A 565 21.73 8.93 -15.17
N ILE A 566 20.66 9.74 -15.23
CA ILE A 566 20.01 10.09 -16.51
C ILE A 566 20.83 11.09 -17.31
N ASN A 567 21.17 12.23 -16.72
CA ASN A 567 21.66 13.40 -17.46
C ASN A 567 23.13 13.29 -17.85
N ASN A 568 23.95 12.61 -17.03
CA ASN A 568 25.39 12.52 -17.25
C ASN A 568 25.79 11.20 -17.91
N HIS A 569 25.01 10.14 -17.72
CA HIS A 569 25.33 8.78 -18.18
C HIS A 569 24.29 8.16 -19.13
N GLY A 570 23.19 8.87 -19.43
CA GLY A 570 22.17 8.39 -20.36
C GLY A 570 21.47 7.09 -19.91
N MET A 571 21.54 6.75 -18.62
CA MET A 571 20.97 5.52 -18.11
C MET A 571 19.45 5.59 -18.05
N ARG A 572 18.81 4.44 -18.27
CA ARG A 572 17.42 4.23 -17.88
C ARG A 572 17.38 3.90 -16.40
N ILE A 573 16.49 4.54 -15.65
CA ILE A 573 16.32 4.29 -14.21
C ILE A 573 14.87 3.93 -13.91
N THR A 574 14.62 3.33 -12.76
CA THR A 574 13.28 3.20 -12.18
C THR A 574 13.22 3.69 -10.75
N LEU A 575 11.99 3.95 -10.28
CA LEU A 575 11.69 4.22 -8.88
C LEU A 575 10.73 3.13 -8.39
N HIS A 576 10.89 2.66 -7.16
CA HIS A 576 10.06 1.60 -6.61
C HIS A 576 9.79 1.77 -5.12
N SER A 577 8.75 1.08 -4.64
CA SER A 577 8.44 1.02 -3.20
C SER A 577 9.26 -0.01 -2.45
N ASP A 578 9.61 -1.11 -3.11
CA ASP A 578 10.07 -2.31 -2.40
C ASP A 578 9.03 -2.72 -1.34
N TYR A 579 7.78 -2.91 -1.76
CA TYR A 579 6.61 -2.91 -0.87
C TYR A 579 6.76 -3.85 0.35
N SER A 580 6.24 -3.34 1.47
CA SER A 580 6.52 -3.63 2.89
C SER A 580 7.72 -2.88 3.49
N VAL A 581 8.68 -2.41 2.66
CA VAL A 581 9.70 -1.43 3.09
C VAL A 581 9.13 -0.01 3.02
N THR A 582 8.52 0.37 1.89
CA THR A 582 7.78 1.63 1.78
C THR A 582 6.39 1.45 1.17
N PRO A 583 5.43 2.36 1.41
CA PRO A 583 4.09 2.27 0.83
C PRO A 583 4.09 2.35 -0.69
N MET A 584 3.20 1.56 -1.30
CA MET A 584 2.99 1.61 -2.73
C MET A 584 2.31 2.93 -3.16
N GLY A 585 2.79 3.60 -4.20
CA GLY A 585 2.25 4.86 -4.71
C GLY A 585 3.15 5.55 -5.74
N PRO A 586 3.01 5.26 -7.05
CA PRO A 586 3.88 5.79 -8.10
C PRO A 586 4.03 7.32 -8.09
N LEU A 587 2.91 8.04 -7.92
CA LEU A 587 2.91 9.50 -7.84
C LEU A 587 3.67 10.04 -6.61
N ARG A 588 3.74 9.26 -5.52
CA ARG A 588 4.59 9.58 -4.37
C ARG A 588 6.07 9.43 -4.71
N TYR A 589 6.45 8.36 -5.39
CA TYR A 589 7.84 8.14 -5.79
C TYR A 589 8.30 9.25 -6.72
N MET A 590 7.45 9.61 -7.68
CA MET A 590 7.68 10.74 -8.58
C MET A 590 7.85 12.04 -7.79
N GLU A 591 6.95 12.34 -6.85
CA GLU A 591 7.08 13.52 -5.99
C GLU A 591 8.38 13.52 -5.20
N GLN A 592 8.78 12.40 -4.61
CA GLN A 592 10.03 12.27 -3.85
C GLN A 592 11.25 12.46 -4.75
N ALA A 593 11.26 11.91 -5.97
CA ALA A 593 12.36 12.10 -6.93
C ALA A 593 12.43 13.54 -7.48
N ILE A 594 11.28 14.20 -7.69
CA ILE A 594 11.23 15.58 -8.23
C ILE A 594 11.58 16.59 -7.14
N THR A 595 11.08 16.41 -5.93
CA THR A 595 11.26 17.39 -4.85
C THR A 595 12.53 17.14 -4.06
N ARG A 596 12.92 15.87 -3.93
CA ARG A 596 13.96 15.36 -3.01
C ARG A 596 13.69 15.72 -1.54
N LEU A 597 12.42 16.00 -1.20
CA LEU A 597 11.97 16.32 0.15
C LEU A 597 12.17 15.13 1.09
N MET A 598 12.80 15.37 2.23
CA MET A 598 12.91 14.39 3.32
C MET A 598 11.63 14.45 4.15
N GLU A 599 10.56 13.81 3.68
CA GLU A 599 9.22 13.91 4.26
C GLU A 599 9.11 13.48 5.73
N SER A 600 9.97 12.58 6.19
CA SER A 600 10.02 12.14 7.59
C SER A 600 10.97 12.95 8.46
N ALA A 601 11.57 14.03 7.96
CA ALA A 601 12.43 14.89 8.76
C ALA A 601 11.66 15.53 9.94
N PRO A 602 12.30 15.65 11.12
CA PRO A 602 11.65 16.16 12.33
C PRO A 602 11.09 17.57 12.13
N ASN A 603 10.04 17.90 12.87
CA ASN A 603 9.32 19.19 12.82
C ASN A 603 8.75 19.55 11.43
N GLN A 604 8.52 18.56 10.56
CA GLN A 604 8.08 18.77 9.18
C GLN A 604 9.05 19.70 8.42
N SER A 605 10.35 19.57 8.67
CA SER A 605 11.35 20.38 7.99
C SER A 605 11.19 20.25 6.48
N LEU A 606 11.27 21.36 5.75
CA LEU A 606 11.25 21.39 4.29
C LEU A 606 12.64 21.10 3.71
N GLU A 607 13.48 20.38 4.45
CA GLU A 607 14.81 20.02 4.02
C GLU A 607 14.76 19.05 2.83
N VAL A 608 15.74 19.23 1.95
CA VAL A 608 15.88 18.46 0.72
C VAL A 608 17.25 17.83 0.72
N LEU A 609 17.31 16.55 0.34
CA LEU A 609 18.56 15.82 0.19
C LEU A 609 19.10 16.01 -1.23
N ASN A 610 20.34 16.50 -1.36
CA ASN A 610 21.00 16.75 -2.64
C ASN A 610 20.06 17.29 -3.76
N PRO A 611 19.73 18.59 -3.76
CA PRO A 611 18.77 19.18 -4.70
C PRO A 611 19.21 19.12 -6.17
N ASN A 612 20.48 18.82 -6.47
CA ASN A 612 20.97 18.63 -7.84
C ASN A 612 20.48 17.30 -8.44
N GLU A 613 20.03 16.36 -7.60
CA GLU A 613 19.55 15.03 -8.03
C GLU A 613 18.03 14.98 -8.29
N ARG A 614 17.40 16.14 -8.43
CA ARG A 614 15.97 16.23 -8.74
C ARG A 614 15.69 15.82 -10.18
N LEU A 615 14.66 15.00 -10.35
CA LEU A 615 14.10 14.73 -11.66
C LEU A 615 13.14 15.84 -12.11
N THR A 616 13.04 16.02 -13.42
CA THR A 616 11.88 16.69 -14.01
C THR A 616 10.63 15.80 -13.92
N PRO A 617 9.40 16.35 -13.93
CA PRO A 617 8.18 15.54 -13.95
C PRO A 617 8.15 14.51 -15.10
N PHE A 618 8.68 14.87 -16.27
CA PHE A 618 8.73 13.97 -17.41
C PHE A 618 9.71 12.81 -17.19
N GLN A 619 10.91 13.08 -16.66
CA GLN A 619 11.86 12.01 -16.30
C GLN A 619 11.27 11.05 -15.26
N ALA A 620 10.59 11.59 -14.24
CA ALA A 620 9.94 10.76 -13.21
C ALA A 620 8.78 9.92 -13.79
N LEU A 621 7.96 10.48 -14.67
CA LEU A 621 6.90 9.74 -15.35
C LEU A 621 7.47 8.62 -16.23
N LYS A 622 8.54 8.91 -16.98
CA LYS A 622 9.22 7.95 -17.84
C LYS A 622 9.84 6.80 -17.03
N ALA A 623 10.45 7.10 -15.87
CA ALA A 623 11.00 6.13 -14.94
C ALA A 623 9.93 5.19 -14.32
N MET A 624 8.66 5.58 -14.32
CA MET A 624 7.53 4.77 -13.81
C MET A 624 6.69 4.09 -14.90
N THR A 625 7.03 4.31 -16.18
CA THR A 625 6.27 3.79 -17.34
C THR A 625 7.20 3.17 -18.37
N TYR A 626 7.71 3.95 -19.32
CA TYR A 626 8.50 3.48 -20.45
C TYR A 626 9.83 2.83 -20.04
N ASP A 627 10.63 3.51 -19.21
CA ASP A 627 11.93 2.99 -18.78
C ASP A 627 11.74 1.83 -17.77
N ALA A 628 10.66 1.83 -16.99
CA ALA A 628 10.26 0.69 -16.15
C ALA A 628 9.91 -0.55 -16.96
N ALA A 629 9.13 -0.41 -18.03
CA ALA A 629 8.80 -1.53 -18.90
C ALA A 629 10.06 -2.11 -19.54
N TRP A 630 11.01 -1.25 -19.94
CA TRP A 630 12.30 -1.69 -20.46
C TRP A 630 13.10 -2.45 -19.40
N GLN A 631 13.23 -1.92 -18.18
CA GLN A 631 13.95 -2.58 -17.09
C GLN A 631 13.27 -3.86 -16.60
N CYS A 632 11.97 -4.04 -16.83
CA CYS A 632 11.24 -5.26 -16.46
C CYS A 632 11.13 -6.29 -17.61
N HIS A 633 11.76 -6.02 -18.77
CA HIS A 633 11.57 -6.79 -20.00
C HIS A 633 10.11 -6.90 -20.46
N ALA A 634 9.30 -5.90 -20.10
CA ALA A 634 7.88 -5.81 -20.39
C ALA A 634 7.55 -4.81 -21.52
N ASP A 635 8.56 -4.14 -22.08
CA ASP A 635 8.45 -3.11 -23.12
C ASP A 635 7.81 -3.60 -24.43
N LYS A 636 7.83 -4.90 -24.70
CA LYS A 636 7.06 -5.50 -25.82
C LYS A 636 5.54 -5.47 -25.60
N TRP A 637 5.07 -5.29 -24.36
CA TRP A 637 3.65 -5.40 -24.01
C TRP A 637 3.07 -4.12 -23.42
N VAL A 638 3.81 -3.41 -22.56
CA VAL A 638 3.30 -2.28 -21.76
C VAL A 638 4.34 -1.13 -21.68
N GLY A 639 4.02 -0.10 -20.90
CA GLY A 639 4.91 1.06 -20.64
C GLY A 639 4.75 2.22 -21.62
N SER A 640 4.08 2.01 -22.74
CA SER A 640 3.69 3.05 -23.70
C SER A 640 2.44 2.69 -24.46
N LEU A 641 1.78 3.70 -25.02
CA LEU A 641 0.57 3.55 -25.84
C LEU A 641 0.94 3.48 -27.32
N GLU A 642 1.36 2.30 -27.74
CA GLU A 642 1.80 1.99 -29.10
C GLU A 642 0.93 0.89 -29.71
N VAL A 643 0.70 0.96 -31.02
CA VAL A 643 -0.11 -0.04 -31.73
C VAL A 643 0.48 -1.44 -31.54
N GLY A 644 -0.38 -2.40 -31.20
CA GLY A 644 -0.02 -3.79 -30.92
C GLY A 644 0.31 -4.08 -29.44
N LYS A 645 0.59 -3.06 -28.62
CA LYS A 645 0.78 -3.23 -27.18
C LYS A 645 -0.54 -3.45 -26.46
N CYS A 646 -0.46 -3.98 -25.25
CA CYS A 646 -1.60 -4.12 -24.35
C CYS A 646 -2.19 -2.74 -24.03
N ALA A 647 -3.52 -2.67 -24.00
CA ALA A 647 -4.24 -1.46 -23.60
C ALA A 647 -4.22 -1.28 -22.08
N ASP A 648 -3.02 -1.09 -21.53
CA ASP A 648 -2.75 -0.87 -20.11
C ASP A 648 -2.54 0.62 -19.85
N PHE A 649 -3.54 1.28 -19.27
CA PHE A 649 -3.52 2.73 -19.04
C PHE A 649 -4.26 3.12 -17.76
N THR A 650 -3.94 4.29 -17.23
CA THR A 650 -4.65 4.89 -16.10
C THR A 650 -5.07 6.30 -16.43
N ILE A 651 -6.23 6.71 -15.90
CA ILE A 651 -6.78 8.05 -16.05
C ILE A 651 -6.64 8.75 -14.70
N LEU A 652 -5.83 9.79 -14.67
CA LEU A 652 -5.62 10.65 -13.51
C LEU A 652 -6.52 11.87 -13.59
N ALA A 653 -6.95 12.41 -12.45
CA ALA A 653 -7.78 13.62 -12.42
C ALA A 653 -7.03 14.88 -12.91
N GLU A 654 -5.70 14.85 -12.86
CA GLU A 654 -4.80 15.91 -13.32
C GLU A 654 -3.53 15.30 -13.91
N SER A 655 -2.92 15.99 -14.88
CA SER A 655 -1.63 15.59 -15.43
C SER A 655 -0.49 15.76 -14.41
N PRO A 656 0.32 14.73 -14.14
CA PRO A 656 1.51 14.87 -13.29
C PRO A 656 2.59 15.76 -13.94
N LEU A 657 2.54 15.98 -15.26
CA LEU A 657 3.48 16.86 -15.97
C LEU A 657 3.13 18.35 -15.82
N ARG A 658 1.86 18.66 -15.55
CA ARG A 658 1.34 20.03 -15.42
C ARG A 658 0.89 20.35 -14.00
N TYR A 659 1.01 19.40 -13.07
CA TYR A 659 0.64 19.61 -11.68
C TYR A 659 1.35 20.84 -11.12
N GLN A 660 0.56 21.77 -10.62
CA GLN A 660 1.05 22.93 -9.90
C GLN A 660 0.57 22.84 -8.46
N ASN A 661 1.51 23.01 -7.55
CA ASN A 661 1.19 23.12 -6.14
C ASN A 661 0.28 24.34 -5.87
N ARG A 662 -1.04 24.07 -5.76
CA ARG A 662 -2.08 25.11 -5.56
C ARG A 662 -2.15 25.64 -4.13
N LYS A 663 -1.45 24.99 -3.20
CA LYS A 663 -1.37 25.41 -1.78
C LYS A 663 -0.20 26.36 -1.53
N ASN A 664 0.52 26.78 -2.57
CA ASN A 664 1.71 27.63 -2.47
C ASN A 664 2.76 27.06 -1.50
N MET A 665 2.91 25.72 -1.44
CA MET A 665 3.98 25.15 -0.62
C MET A 665 5.34 25.34 -1.31
N ALA A 666 6.43 25.13 -0.57
CA ALA A 666 7.77 25.53 -0.99
C ALA A 666 8.27 24.85 -2.28
N TYR A 667 7.74 23.68 -2.64
CA TYR A 667 8.19 22.93 -3.81
C TYR A 667 7.08 22.71 -4.85
N PRO A 668 7.36 22.88 -6.16
CA PRO A 668 6.34 22.85 -7.22
C PRO A 668 5.54 21.55 -7.34
N ALA A 669 6.18 20.40 -7.07
CA ALA A 669 5.55 19.08 -7.15
C ALA A 669 5.00 18.58 -5.80
N GLN A 670 5.17 19.34 -4.71
CA GLN A 670 4.70 18.92 -3.39
C GLN A 670 3.18 18.76 -3.40
N GLY A 671 2.69 17.58 -2.99
CA GLY A 671 1.28 17.21 -3.02
C GLY A 671 0.83 16.48 -4.30
N MET A 672 1.69 16.30 -5.30
CA MET A 672 1.42 15.51 -6.52
C MET A 672 0.96 14.08 -6.20
N ARG A 673 1.45 13.47 -5.12
CA ARG A 673 1.03 12.15 -4.65
C ARG A 673 -0.48 12.00 -4.41
N ASN A 674 -1.20 13.11 -4.27
CA ASN A 674 -2.64 13.13 -3.98
C ASN A 674 -3.50 13.31 -5.23
N ILE A 675 -2.93 13.36 -6.44
CA ILE A 675 -3.71 13.36 -7.67
C ILE A 675 -4.55 12.07 -7.69
N PRO A 676 -5.89 12.15 -7.72
CA PRO A 676 -6.73 10.96 -7.75
C PRO A 676 -6.51 10.16 -9.04
N VAL A 677 -6.37 8.85 -8.87
CA VAL A 677 -6.55 7.89 -9.95
C VAL A 677 -8.05 7.71 -10.14
N LEU A 678 -8.58 8.13 -11.29
CA LEU A 678 -9.99 8.02 -11.61
C LEU A 678 -10.34 6.61 -12.07
N LYS A 679 -9.51 6.01 -12.93
CA LYS A 679 -9.73 4.68 -13.50
C LYS A 679 -8.40 4.02 -13.88
N THR A 680 -8.35 2.70 -13.85
CA THR A 680 -7.21 1.89 -14.30
C THR A 680 -7.69 0.76 -15.18
N PHE A 681 -7.00 0.53 -16.30
CA PHE A 681 -7.35 -0.47 -17.31
C PHE A 681 -6.17 -1.42 -17.53
N LYS A 682 -6.42 -2.73 -17.48
CA LYS A 682 -5.49 -3.81 -17.87
C LYS A 682 -6.05 -4.45 -19.13
N GLY A 683 -5.33 -4.38 -20.25
CA GLY A 683 -5.76 -4.93 -21.52
C GLY A 683 -7.16 -4.45 -21.94
N GLY A 684 -7.44 -3.15 -21.78
CA GLY A 684 -8.74 -2.55 -22.12
C GLY A 684 -9.88 -2.87 -21.13
N LYS A 685 -9.70 -3.80 -20.19
CA LYS A 685 -10.67 -4.06 -19.11
C LYS A 685 -10.43 -3.10 -17.96
N GLN A 686 -11.48 -2.40 -17.53
CA GLN A 686 -11.41 -1.55 -16.34
C GLN A 686 -11.24 -2.44 -15.09
N VAL A 687 -10.09 -2.35 -14.44
CA VAL A 687 -9.76 -3.10 -13.21
C VAL A 687 -9.93 -2.27 -11.95
N PHE A 688 -10.05 -0.94 -12.10
CA PHE A 688 -10.36 -0.01 -11.04
C PHE A 688 -11.14 1.19 -11.58
N ALA A 689 -12.10 1.66 -10.79
CA ALA A 689 -12.72 2.96 -10.94
C ALA A 689 -12.89 3.59 -9.56
N GLN A 690 -12.53 4.87 -9.46
CA GLN A 690 -12.83 5.66 -8.28
C GLN A 690 -14.36 5.79 -8.16
N PRO A 691 -14.94 5.46 -7.00
CA PRO A 691 -16.36 5.68 -6.76
C PRO A 691 -16.70 7.16 -6.99
N GLN A 692 -17.63 7.45 -7.90
CA GLN A 692 -17.92 8.83 -8.31
C GLN A 692 -18.73 9.62 -7.27
N GLU A 693 -19.60 8.98 -6.47
CA GLU A 693 -20.43 9.63 -5.44
C GLU A 693 -20.77 8.67 -4.27
N SER A 694 -21.32 9.20 -3.16
CA SER A 694 -21.94 8.40 -2.09
C SER A 694 -23.44 8.21 -2.36
N TYR A 695 -23.93 6.97 -2.44
CA TYR A 695 -25.36 6.67 -2.65
C TYR A 695 -25.80 5.35 -2.00
N LEU A 696 -27.11 5.23 -1.71
CA LEU A 696 -27.76 4.00 -1.25
C LEU A 696 -28.41 3.29 -2.45
N SER A 697 -28.35 1.96 -2.49
CA SER A 697 -28.95 1.12 -3.55
C SER A 697 -29.58 -0.15 -2.94
N ASN A 698 -30.33 -0.93 -3.74
CA ASN A 698 -30.97 -2.18 -3.32
C ASN A 698 -31.82 -2.07 -2.03
N ILE A 699 -32.54 -0.95 -1.88
CA ILE A 699 -33.45 -0.77 -0.74
C ILE A 699 -34.65 -1.69 -0.92
N SER A 700 -34.90 -2.59 0.03
CA SER A 700 -36.08 -3.46 0.06
C SER A 700 -36.73 -3.41 1.43
N TRP A 701 -38.05 -3.39 1.43
CA TRP A 701 -38.88 -3.50 2.62
C TRP A 701 -39.58 -4.85 2.64
N ASP A 702 -39.51 -5.54 3.78
CA ASP A 702 -40.26 -6.75 4.06
C ASP A 702 -41.35 -6.46 5.11
N ASN A 703 -42.61 -6.60 4.69
CA ASN A 703 -43.78 -6.37 5.54
C ASN A 703 -43.93 -7.41 6.66
N ASP A 704 -43.51 -8.66 6.44
CA ASP A 704 -43.72 -9.75 7.39
C ASP A 704 -42.70 -9.68 8.53
N SER A 705 -41.44 -9.42 8.19
CA SER A 705 -40.37 -9.25 9.17
C SER A 705 -40.21 -7.81 9.67
N LYS A 706 -40.90 -6.85 9.07
CA LYS A 706 -40.78 -5.40 9.33
C LYS A 706 -39.32 -4.92 9.24
N THR A 707 -38.60 -5.37 8.22
CA THR A 707 -37.19 -5.04 8.01
C THR A 707 -36.97 -4.22 6.74
N VAL A 708 -36.10 -3.21 6.84
CA VAL A 708 -35.54 -2.51 5.67
C VAL A 708 -34.14 -3.04 5.46
N ALA A 709 -33.88 -3.59 4.27
CA ALA A 709 -32.55 -3.92 3.79
C ALA A 709 -32.10 -2.87 2.77
N PHE A 710 -30.82 -2.52 2.75
CA PHE A 710 -30.26 -1.62 1.75
C PHE A 710 -28.74 -1.82 1.60
N LYS A 711 -28.18 -1.27 0.53
CA LYS A 711 -26.74 -1.27 0.23
C LYS A 711 -26.21 0.15 0.21
N TYR A 712 -25.03 0.40 0.77
CA TYR A 712 -24.39 1.72 0.74
C TYR A 712 -23.10 1.72 -0.10
N THR A 713 -22.95 2.72 -0.97
CA THR A 713 -21.81 2.94 -1.87
C THR A 713 -21.26 4.36 -1.68
N GLY A 714 -19.95 4.60 -1.86
CA GLY A 714 -19.30 5.88 -1.57
C GLY A 714 -17.77 5.87 -1.75
N PRO A 715 -17.07 6.98 -1.47
CA PRO A 715 -15.63 7.12 -1.67
C PRO A 715 -14.83 6.52 -0.51
N LYS A 716 -13.69 5.86 -0.79
CA LYS A 716 -12.76 5.31 0.22
C LYS A 716 -12.48 6.32 1.33
N VAL A 717 -13.07 6.11 2.50
CA VAL A 717 -12.75 6.86 3.71
C VAL A 717 -11.64 6.11 4.42
N SER A 718 -10.44 6.68 4.41
CA SER A 718 -9.32 6.21 5.23
C SER A 718 -9.30 7.05 6.50
N PRO A 719 -10.07 6.67 7.55
CA PRO A 719 -10.18 7.49 8.74
C PRO A 719 -8.80 7.60 9.40
N PRO A 720 -8.43 8.77 9.93
CA PRO A 720 -7.22 8.88 10.73
C PRO A 720 -7.31 7.92 11.93
N LYS A 721 -6.19 7.31 12.30
CA LYS A 721 -6.08 6.40 13.44
C LYS A 721 -6.83 6.86 14.69
N GLY A 722 -7.76 6.02 15.15
CA GLY A 722 -8.58 6.22 16.36
C GLY A 722 -9.90 6.89 16.06
N VAL A 723 -10.04 7.47 14.86
CA VAL A 723 -11.32 7.84 14.33
C VAL A 723 -11.84 6.53 13.79
N GLU A 724 -12.96 6.09 14.34
CA GLU A 724 -13.71 5.02 13.73
C GLU A 724 -14.56 5.64 12.63
N ALA A 725 -14.33 5.23 11.38
CA ALA A 725 -15.34 5.46 10.37
C ALA A 725 -16.54 4.61 10.77
N GLN A 726 -17.68 5.25 11.02
CA GLN A 726 -18.93 4.58 11.24
C GLN A 726 -19.87 4.93 10.11
N ILE A 727 -20.59 3.93 9.62
CA ILE A 727 -21.84 4.21 8.93
C ILE A 727 -22.90 4.38 9.98
N TRP A 728 -23.69 5.43 9.83
CA TRP A 728 -24.93 5.55 10.55
C TRP A 728 -26.09 5.56 9.58
N TYR A 729 -27.22 5.07 10.05
CA TYR A 729 -28.50 5.21 9.37
C TYR A 729 -29.63 5.37 10.38
N GLN A 730 -30.68 6.07 9.97
CA GLN A 730 -31.84 6.35 10.80
C GLN A 730 -33.07 6.54 9.92
N LEU A 731 -34.20 6.06 10.41
CA LEU A 731 -35.50 6.32 9.80
C LEU A 731 -36.10 7.56 10.44
N GLN A 732 -36.62 8.47 9.62
CA GLN A 732 -37.21 9.73 10.04
C GLN A 732 -38.60 9.89 9.45
N ASP A 733 -39.47 10.66 10.11
CA ASP A 733 -40.77 11.03 9.55
C ASP A 733 -40.64 12.24 8.60
N GLU A 734 -41.77 12.71 8.08
CA GLU A 734 -41.87 13.87 7.19
C GLU A 734 -41.46 15.21 7.80
N ASN A 735 -41.36 15.28 9.12
CA ASN A 735 -40.88 16.46 9.85
C ASN A 735 -39.37 16.34 10.16
N GLY A 736 -38.74 15.23 9.79
CA GLY A 736 -37.34 14.92 10.12
C GLY A 736 -37.15 14.36 11.53
N ASP A 737 -38.25 14.03 12.22
CA ASP A 737 -38.20 13.44 13.56
C ASP A 737 -37.82 11.96 13.47
N ALA A 738 -36.94 11.51 14.36
CA ALA A 738 -36.43 10.15 14.37
C ALA A 738 -37.51 9.12 14.72
N LEU A 739 -37.79 8.21 13.79
CA LEU A 739 -38.69 7.05 13.98
C LEU A 739 -37.96 5.85 14.58
N THR A 740 -36.67 5.70 14.23
CA THR A 740 -35.80 4.69 14.83
C THR A 740 -34.61 5.33 15.54
N PRO A 741 -33.99 4.62 16.51
CA PRO A 741 -32.68 5.01 16.99
C PRO A 741 -31.70 5.15 15.83
N LYS A 742 -30.75 6.07 15.97
CA LYS A 742 -29.63 6.16 15.04
C LYS A 742 -28.78 4.90 15.21
N TYR A 743 -28.82 4.01 14.23
CA TYR A 743 -27.97 2.83 14.22
C TYR A 743 -26.60 3.23 13.68
N THR A 744 -25.56 2.65 14.27
CA THR A 744 -24.17 2.95 13.95
C THR A 744 -23.39 1.65 13.89
N GLU A 745 -22.67 1.43 12.80
CA GLU A 745 -21.81 0.27 12.64
C GLU A 745 -20.37 0.69 12.34
N SER A 746 -19.45 0.12 13.12
CA SER A 746 -18.01 0.30 13.06
C SER A 746 -17.38 -0.23 11.79
N MET A 747 -16.52 0.56 11.14
CA MET A 747 -15.79 0.14 9.94
C MET A 747 -14.29 0.05 10.18
N ASN A 748 -13.74 -1.16 10.07
CA ASN A 748 -12.31 -1.44 10.24
C ASN A 748 -11.43 -1.11 9.01
N SER A 749 -11.89 -0.24 8.10
CA SER A 749 -11.37 0.12 6.76
C SER A 749 -11.65 -0.88 5.63
N VAL A 750 -12.64 -0.59 4.76
CA VAL A 750 -12.82 -1.29 3.46
C VAL A 750 -13.57 -0.41 2.46
N TYR A 751 -13.30 -0.69 1.18
CA TYR A 751 -14.13 -0.44 -0.01
C TYR A 751 -15.62 -0.79 0.14
N PHE A 752 -16.40 -0.32 -0.83
CA PHE A 752 -17.85 -0.10 -0.75
C PHE A 752 -18.66 -1.21 -1.42
N ASN A 753 -19.41 -1.99 -0.62
CA ASN A 753 -20.57 -2.76 -1.08
C ASN A 753 -21.40 -3.41 0.05
N SER A 754 -21.44 -2.84 1.26
CA SER A 754 -22.04 -3.51 2.42
C SER A 754 -23.57 -3.46 2.39
N GLN A 755 -24.19 -4.59 2.70
CA GLN A 755 -25.64 -4.74 2.88
C GLN A 755 -25.97 -4.59 4.37
N PHE A 756 -26.98 -3.78 4.68
CA PHE A 756 -27.45 -3.53 6.03
C PHE A 756 -28.92 -3.88 6.14
N GLU A 757 -29.33 -4.40 7.30
CA GLU A 757 -30.71 -4.72 7.62
C GLU A 757 -31.07 -4.09 8.96
N THR A 758 -32.27 -3.49 9.05
CA THR A 758 -32.75 -2.92 10.31
C THR A 758 -34.23 -3.18 10.52
N PHE A 759 -34.57 -3.48 11.77
CA PHE A 759 -35.93 -3.77 12.20
C PHE A 759 -36.64 -2.48 12.62
N LEU A 760 -37.87 -2.30 12.12
CA LEU A 760 -38.63 -1.07 12.28
C LEU A 760 -39.54 -1.06 13.52
N GLY A 761 -39.79 -2.16 14.22
CA GLY A 761 -40.73 -2.17 15.35
C GLY A 761 -42.21 -2.10 14.95
N ASP A 762 -43.11 -2.18 15.93
CA ASP A 762 -44.57 -2.17 15.72
C ASP A 762 -45.12 -0.76 15.55
N PHE A 763 -44.86 -0.13 14.40
CA PHE A 763 -45.50 1.15 14.04
C PHE A 763 -46.64 0.92 13.04
N GLU A 764 -47.82 0.53 13.54
CA GLU A 764 -49.02 0.35 12.70
C GLU A 764 -49.61 1.66 12.15
N SER A 765 -49.08 2.83 12.53
CA SER A 765 -49.67 4.15 12.23
C SER A 765 -48.85 5.08 11.32
N LEU A 766 -47.70 4.67 10.80
CA LEU A 766 -46.85 5.53 9.95
C LEU A 766 -47.11 5.28 8.47
N SER A 767 -47.62 6.30 7.76
CA SER A 767 -47.90 6.23 6.33
C SER A 767 -46.68 6.50 5.43
N CYS A 768 -45.64 7.16 5.96
CA CYS A 768 -44.41 7.52 5.23
C CYS A 768 -43.20 7.57 6.19
N PHE A 769 -42.00 7.26 5.68
CA PHE A 769 -40.73 7.42 6.40
C PHE A 769 -39.58 7.68 5.42
N TYR A 770 -38.49 8.28 5.90
CA TYR A 770 -37.26 8.58 5.17
C TYR A 770 -36.12 7.74 5.72
N LEU A 771 -35.34 7.09 4.84
CA LEU A 771 -34.08 6.47 5.23
C LEU A 771 -32.93 7.47 5.01
N VAL A 772 -32.31 7.89 6.10
CA VAL A 772 -31.13 8.75 6.07
C VAL A 772 -29.92 7.90 6.44
N ALA A 773 -28.87 7.94 5.63
CA ALA A 773 -27.60 7.28 5.93
C ALA A 773 -26.40 8.16 5.58
N GLY A 774 -25.27 7.88 6.22
CA GLY A 774 -24.02 8.55 5.91
C GLY A 774 -22.83 7.96 6.63
N VAL A 775 -21.64 8.37 6.20
CA VAL A 775 -20.39 8.07 6.90
C VAL A 775 -20.07 9.26 7.79
N TYR A 776 -19.77 8.97 9.04
CA TYR A 776 -19.21 9.93 9.96
C TYR A 776 -18.00 9.35 10.65
N LEU A 777 -17.12 10.25 11.03
CA LEU A 777 -15.84 9.95 11.64
C LEU A 777 -16.01 10.17 13.14
N GLN A 778 -16.09 9.08 13.89
CA GLN A 778 -16.24 9.12 15.34
C GLN A 778 -14.87 9.09 16.02
N SER A 779 -14.53 10.17 16.71
CA SER A 779 -13.37 10.23 17.60
C SER A 779 -13.83 10.23 19.05
N LYS A 780 -12.95 9.89 20.00
CA LYS A 780 -13.27 10.01 21.44
C LYS A 780 -13.53 11.44 21.94
N GLN A 781 -13.38 12.48 21.11
CA GLN A 781 -13.46 13.90 21.53
C GLN A 781 -14.45 14.78 20.73
N ALA A 782 -14.95 14.35 19.56
CA ALA A 782 -16.02 15.01 18.79
C ALA A 782 -16.50 14.14 17.60
N ASP A 783 -17.75 14.34 17.17
CA ASP A 783 -18.33 13.77 15.95
C ASP A 783 -18.08 14.70 14.74
N VAL A 784 -17.52 14.18 13.64
CA VAL A 784 -17.38 14.92 12.37
C VAL A 784 -18.16 14.22 11.26
N ILE A 785 -19.13 14.91 10.65
CA ILE A 785 -20.00 14.41 9.58
C ILE A 785 -19.29 14.61 8.24
N ALA A 786 -18.96 13.53 7.52
CA ALA A 786 -18.23 13.61 6.25
C ALA A 786 -19.17 13.77 5.02
N THR A 787 -20.34 13.12 5.01
CA THR A 787 -21.36 13.25 3.95
C THR A 787 -22.73 12.80 4.46
N LYS A 788 -23.81 13.49 4.03
CA LYS A 788 -25.21 13.04 4.16
C LYS A 788 -25.78 12.78 2.77
N ALA A 789 -26.44 11.64 2.57
CA ALA A 789 -27.31 11.40 1.42
C ALA A 789 -28.78 11.44 1.88
N PHE A 790 -29.63 12.13 1.12
CA PHE A 790 -31.07 12.25 1.36
C PHE A 790 -31.82 11.59 0.20
N ILE A 791 -32.74 10.67 0.49
CA ILE A 791 -33.60 10.08 -0.54
C ILE A 791 -35.06 10.35 -0.16
N ASP A 792 -35.79 10.95 -1.09
CA ASP A 792 -37.21 11.32 -0.99
C ASP A 792 -38.03 10.52 -2.02
N LYS A 793 -38.85 9.57 -1.54
CA LYS A 793 -40.29 9.44 -1.86
C LYS A 793 -40.90 8.12 -1.40
N CYS A 794 -42.04 8.22 -0.71
CA CYS A 794 -43.18 7.32 -0.88
C CYS A 794 -44.44 8.18 -1.08
N SER A 795 -44.66 8.67 -2.30
CA SER A 795 -45.96 9.25 -2.67
C SER A 795 -46.61 8.37 -3.74
N GLY A 796 -47.62 7.58 -3.37
CA GLY A 796 -48.61 7.08 -4.32
C GLY A 796 -49.09 5.64 -4.14
N THR A 797 -50.27 5.54 -3.52
CA THR A 797 -51.34 4.54 -3.77
C THR A 797 -51.05 3.05 -3.55
N SER A 798 -51.68 2.51 -2.50
CA SER A 798 -52.34 1.19 -2.46
C SER A 798 -52.12 0.26 -3.67
N GLU A 799 -51.07 -0.55 -3.63
CA GLU A 799 -51.06 -1.99 -3.91
C GLU A 799 -49.60 -2.49 -3.88
N VAL A 800 -49.33 -3.45 -3.01
CA VAL A 800 -48.07 -4.19 -2.98
C VAL A 800 -47.98 -5.02 -4.25
N ASN A 801 -46.93 -4.83 -5.06
CA ASN A 801 -46.34 -5.90 -5.88
C ASN A 801 -44.89 -5.60 -6.29
N TYR A 802 -43.98 -6.44 -5.78
CA TYR A 802 -42.62 -6.79 -6.22
C TYR A 802 -41.75 -5.74 -6.95
N LYS A 803 -40.67 -5.32 -6.26
CA LYS A 803 -39.42 -4.67 -6.75
C LYS A 803 -39.60 -3.38 -7.58
N THR A 804 -39.24 -2.23 -7.00
CA THR A 804 -39.07 -0.97 -7.75
C THR A 804 -37.78 -0.26 -7.31
N SER A 805 -36.97 0.16 -8.30
CA SER A 805 -35.73 0.94 -8.13
C SER A 805 -36.00 2.39 -8.58
N ILE A 806 -35.42 3.38 -7.90
CA ILE A 806 -35.51 4.81 -8.25
C ILE A 806 -34.08 5.35 -8.35
N ASN A 807 -33.66 5.78 -9.54
CA ASN A 807 -32.38 6.46 -9.77
C ASN A 807 -32.60 7.74 -10.62
N GLU A 808 -31.91 8.81 -10.24
CA GLU A 808 -31.60 10.08 -10.97
C GLU A 808 -32.52 11.32 -10.83
N LEU A 809 -31.88 12.49 -10.60
CA LEU A 809 -32.43 13.82 -10.89
C LEU A 809 -31.33 14.69 -11.56
N HIS A 810 -31.66 15.32 -12.70
CA HIS A 810 -30.78 16.21 -13.48
C HIS A 810 -31.27 17.67 -13.41
N LEU A 811 -30.36 18.66 -13.49
CA LEU A 811 -30.71 20.08 -13.69
C LEU A 811 -30.11 20.62 -15.00
N PHE A 812 -30.95 21.23 -15.83
CA PHE A 812 -30.57 21.82 -17.12
C PHE A 812 -30.31 23.33 -17.03
N ARG A 813 -29.34 23.83 -17.82
CA ARG A 813 -29.15 25.27 -18.09
C ARG A 813 -30.23 25.79 -19.03
N SER A 814 -30.79 26.98 -18.73
CA SER A 814 -31.36 27.84 -19.78
C SER A 814 -31.05 29.32 -19.53
N SER A 815 -30.54 29.97 -20.59
CA SER A 815 -30.45 31.42 -20.85
C SER A 815 -30.26 32.39 -19.67
N GLY A 816 -29.00 32.71 -19.34
CA GLY A 816 -28.56 34.07 -18.97
C GLY A 816 -29.09 34.73 -17.69
N SER A 817 -30.03 34.12 -16.97
CA SER A 817 -30.57 34.62 -15.70
C SER A 817 -30.22 33.67 -14.54
N VAL A 818 -29.71 34.18 -13.43
CA VAL A 818 -29.56 33.42 -12.18
C VAL A 818 -30.84 33.60 -11.38
N SER A 819 -31.59 32.53 -11.18
CA SER A 819 -32.85 32.57 -10.43
C SER A 819 -32.90 31.51 -9.34
N PHE A 820 -33.54 31.83 -8.23
CA PHE A 820 -33.74 30.91 -7.12
C PHE A 820 -35.21 30.51 -7.05
N GLU A 821 -35.52 29.21 -7.10
CA GLU A 821 -36.89 28.71 -6.91
C GLU A 821 -37.22 28.54 -5.42
N VAL A 822 -38.34 29.12 -5.01
CA VAL A 822 -38.87 29.07 -3.66
C VAL A 822 -39.86 27.89 -3.59
N PRO A 823 -39.66 26.91 -2.69
CA PRO A 823 -40.52 25.74 -2.59
C PRO A 823 -42.01 26.09 -2.40
N PRO A 824 -42.95 25.45 -3.12
CA PRO A 824 -44.37 25.71 -2.94
C PRO A 824 -44.84 25.24 -1.56
N GLY A 825 -45.53 26.12 -0.82
CA GLY A 825 -46.09 25.81 0.51
C GLY A 825 -45.44 26.53 1.69
N ILE A 826 -44.45 27.40 1.45
CA ILE A 826 -43.88 28.28 2.50
C ILE A 826 -44.96 29.26 2.99
N LYS A 827 -45.36 29.14 4.26
CA LYS A 827 -46.31 30.04 4.92
C LYS A 827 -45.62 31.30 5.45
N GLU A 828 -46.34 32.42 5.51
CA GLU A 828 -45.84 33.68 6.06
C GLU A 828 -45.45 33.48 7.54
N PRO A 829 -44.21 33.77 7.96
CA PRO A 829 -43.81 33.62 9.36
C PRO A 829 -44.57 34.63 10.24
N GLU A 830 -45.12 34.18 11.37
CA GLU A 830 -45.95 35.01 12.27
C GLU A 830 -45.22 36.24 12.84
N HIS A 831 -43.88 36.26 12.83
CA HIS A 831 -43.06 37.37 13.28
C HIS A 831 -42.00 37.73 12.23
N SER A 832 -42.27 38.85 11.55
CA SER A 832 -41.79 39.29 10.25
C SER A 832 -40.26 39.45 10.12
N THR A 833 -39.67 38.68 9.21
CA THR A 833 -38.72 39.11 8.14
C THR A 833 -38.17 37.85 7.45
N CYS A 834 -38.09 37.87 6.11
CA CYS A 834 -37.43 36.82 5.34
C CYS A 834 -36.26 37.44 4.58
N TRP A 835 -35.08 36.85 4.70
CA TRP A 835 -33.86 37.41 4.12
C TRP A 835 -33.27 36.43 3.09
N LEU A 836 -32.91 36.95 1.93
CA LEU A 836 -32.04 36.28 0.97
C LEU A 836 -30.62 36.78 1.17
N PHE A 837 -29.61 35.92 1.17
CA PHE A 837 -28.21 36.32 1.25
C PHE A 837 -27.30 35.53 0.30
N ILE A 838 -26.16 36.10 -0.05
CA ILE A 838 -25.14 35.51 -0.94
C ILE A 838 -23.74 35.70 -0.33
N THR A 839 -22.94 34.64 -0.28
CA THR A 839 -21.55 34.64 0.22
C THR A 839 -20.61 33.89 -0.74
N ASP A 840 -19.30 34.13 -0.70
CA ASP A 840 -18.30 33.35 -1.45
C ASP A 840 -18.04 32.00 -0.76
N VAL A 841 -17.99 30.92 -1.55
CA VAL A 841 -17.82 29.54 -1.07
C VAL A 841 -16.51 29.35 -0.29
N ASN A 842 -15.49 30.16 -0.58
CA ASN A 842 -14.15 30.08 0.00
C ASN A 842 -13.98 30.92 1.26
N THR A 843 -15.01 31.68 1.66
CA THR A 843 -14.98 32.27 2.99
C THR A 843 -15.04 31.14 4.02
N ASN A 844 -14.11 31.14 4.98
CA ASN A 844 -13.95 30.10 6.03
C ASN A 844 -15.14 29.98 6.99
N TYR A 845 -16.25 30.65 6.69
CA TYR A 845 -17.49 30.49 7.43
C TYR A 845 -18.22 29.26 6.90
N GLY A 846 -18.19 28.18 7.68
CA GLY A 846 -19.01 26.99 7.47
C GLY A 846 -20.42 27.23 8.00
N TRP A 847 -21.44 27.03 7.18
CA TRP A 847 -22.84 27.16 7.59
C TRP A 847 -23.55 25.84 7.29
N GLY A 848 -24.16 25.25 8.31
CA GLY A 848 -25.07 24.11 8.19
C GLY A 848 -26.42 24.44 8.80
N ASN A 849 -27.45 23.64 8.49
CA ASN A 849 -28.80 23.83 9.01
C ASN A 849 -28.80 23.83 10.55
N GLY A 850 -29.29 24.92 11.16
CA GLY A 850 -29.44 25.08 12.61
C GLY A 850 -28.60 26.19 13.26
N GLN A 851 -27.67 26.82 12.54
CA GLN A 851 -26.95 28.01 13.01
C GLN A 851 -27.73 29.30 12.68
N GLY A 852 -27.64 30.31 13.55
CA GLY A 852 -28.22 31.64 13.31
C GLY A 852 -27.32 32.50 12.41
N ALA A 853 -27.89 33.30 11.53
CA ALA A 853 -27.13 34.27 10.73
C ALA A 853 -26.42 35.31 11.62
N PRO A 854 -25.28 35.90 11.18
CA PRO A 854 -24.62 36.96 11.90
C PRO A 854 -25.59 38.13 12.07
N ASN A 855 -25.58 38.73 13.26
CA ASN A 855 -26.46 39.83 13.58
C ASN A 855 -26.08 41.03 12.69
N LEU A 856 -26.86 41.27 11.62
CA LEU A 856 -26.72 42.44 10.74
C LEU A 856 -27.41 43.68 11.34
N GLU A 857 -27.83 43.61 12.61
CA GLU A 857 -28.41 44.73 13.35
C GLU A 857 -27.44 45.91 13.37
N GLY A 858 -27.72 46.91 12.54
CA GLY A 858 -26.90 48.11 12.43
C GLY A 858 -27.24 49.03 11.26
N ASP A 859 -27.90 48.56 10.21
CA ASP A 859 -28.32 49.46 9.13
C ASP A 859 -29.66 49.02 8.54
N ASP A 860 -30.75 49.58 9.09
CA ASP A 860 -32.12 49.46 8.59
C ASP A 860 -32.32 50.17 7.23
N SER A 861 -31.25 50.41 6.49
CA SER A 861 -31.28 50.99 5.16
C SER A 861 -30.44 50.20 4.14
N THR A 862 -31.16 49.48 3.27
CA THR A 862 -30.82 49.21 1.84
C THR A 862 -29.46 48.61 1.48
N GLN A 863 -29.48 47.39 0.89
CA GLN A 863 -28.44 46.74 0.07
C GLN A 863 -26.98 47.16 0.34
N GLY A 864 -26.22 46.34 1.07
CA GLY A 864 -24.79 46.60 1.34
C GLY A 864 -23.91 45.35 1.29
N THR A 865 -22.66 45.54 0.85
CA THR A 865 -21.58 44.54 0.97
C THR A 865 -20.89 44.72 2.32
N SER A 866 -20.80 43.66 3.14
CA SER A 866 -20.02 43.70 4.38
C SER A 866 -18.68 42.99 4.16
N LYS A 867 -17.61 43.77 3.97
CA LYS A 867 -16.24 43.23 3.85
C LYS A 867 -15.79 42.45 5.09
N HIS A 868 -16.41 42.67 6.25
CA HIS A 868 -16.03 42.03 7.51
C HIS A 868 -16.74 40.70 7.78
N THR A 869 -17.89 40.42 7.14
CA THR A 869 -18.66 39.18 7.39
C THR A 869 -18.62 38.18 6.24
N GLY A 870 -18.00 38.52 5.11
CA GLY A 870 -17.95 37.66 3.92
C GLY A 870 -19.28 37.56 3.15
N VAL A 871 -20.34 38.22 3.61
CA VAL A 871 -21.63 38.33 2.92
C VAL A 871 -21.53 39.40 1.83
N TYR A 872 -21.68 38.97 0.57
CA TYR A 872 -21.59 39.82 -0.62
C TYR A 872 -22.92 40.55 -0.90
N TYR A 873 -24.04 39.93 -0.57
CA TYR A 873 -25.35 40.54 -0.76
C TYR A 873 -26.35 40.00 0.25
N TYR A 874 -27.27 40.84 0.71
CA TYR A 874 -28.49 40.39 1.38
C TYR A 874 -29.67 41.31 1.07
N LYS A 875 -30.89 40.77 1.08
CA LYS A 875 -32.14 41.49 0.82
C LYS A 875 -33.27 40.95 1.69
N ASN A 876 -34.05 41.86 2.27
CA ASN A 876 -35.32 41.53 2.90
C ASN A 876 -36.37 41.30 1.80
N LEU A 877 -36.99 40.12 1.80
CA LEU A 877 -38.03 39.72 0.88
C LEU A 877 -39.40 39.97 1.50
N THR A 878 -40.30 40.53 0.69
CA THR A 878 -41.74 40.61 1.02
C THR A 878 -42.42 39.27 0.78
N PHE A 879 -43.55 39.01 1.43
CA PHE A 879 -44.29 37.75 1.25
C PHE A 879 -44.80 37.58 -0.20
N ASP A 880 -45.13 38.68 -0.88
CA ASP A 880 -45.47 38.69 -2.31
C ASP A 880 -44.29 38.32 -3.23
N GLU A 881 -43.03 38.50 -2.80
CA GLU A 881 -41.86 38.05 -3.55
C GLU A 881 -41.58 36.56 -3.33
N LEU A 882 -41.80 36.05 -2.12
CA LEU A 882 -41.67 34.62 -1.79
C LEU A 882 -42.72 33.75 -2.50
N SER A 883 -43.94 34.26 -2.64
CA SER A 883 -45.06 33.52 -3.24
C SER A 883 -44.97 33.40 -4.77
N LYS A 884 -44.02 34.10 -5.41
CA LYS A 884 -43.81 34.05 -6.87
C LYS A 884 -43.04 32.81 -7.36
N SER A 885 -42.73 31.87 -6.48
CA SER A 885 -42.00 30.61 -6.75
C SER A 885 -40.58 30.77 -7.29
N ARG A 886 -40.19 31.94 -7.79
CA ARG A 886 -38.88 32.23 -8.40
C ARG A 886 -38.46 33.66 -8.10
N ILE A 887 -37.20 33.84 -7.69
CA ILE A 887 -36.55 35.11 -7.39
C ILE A 887 -35.36 35.29 -8.33
N ASP A 888 -35.41 36.28 -9.22
CA ASP A 888 -34.33 36.57 -10.16
C ASP A 888 -33.23 37.43 -9.50
N LEU A 889 -31.95 37.08 -9.76
CA LEU A 889 -30.74 37.63 -9.14
C LEU A 889 -29.87 38.41 -10.14
N ASP A 890 -30.44 38.78 -11.28
CA ASP A 890 -29.71 39.25 -12.46
C ASP A 890 -29.07 40.63 -12.35
N ASP A 891 -29.51 41.42 -11.35
CA ASP A 891 -29.04 42.77 -11.04
C ASP A 891 -27.82 42.80 -10.12
N LEU A 892 -27.30 41.64 -9.70
CA LEU A 892 -26.15 41.52 -8.81
C LEU A 892 -24.82 41.52 -9.59
N ASN A 893 -23.93 42.46 -9.28
CA ASN A 893 -22.56 42.51 -9.80
C ASN A 893 -21.66 41.44 -9.11
N LEU A 894 -21.96 40.16 -9.32
CA LEU A 894 -21.09 39.06 -8.88
C LEU A 894 -19.87 38.94 -9.80
N GLU A 895 -18.72 38.61 -9.23
CA GLU A 895 -17.48 38.43 -10.00
C GLU A 895 -17.52 37.10 -10.76
N SER A 896 -17.30 37.17 -12.07
CA SER A 896 -17.19 36.00 -12.93
C SER A 896 -16.01 35.10 -12.54
N GLY A 897 -16.20 33.79 -12.61
CA GLY A 897 -15.23 32.77 -12.21
C GLY A 897 -15.22 32.43 -10.71
N LYS A 898 -16.09 33.04 -9.91
CA LYS A 898 -16.23 32.74 -8.47
C LYS A 898 -17.47 31.89 -8.16
N THR A 899 -17.34 31.05 -7.15
CA THR A 899 -18.45 30.23 -6.62
C THR A 899 -19.04 30.89 -5.38
N TYR A 900 -20.35 31.01 -5.36
CA TYR A 900 -21.13 31.64 -4.30
C TYR A 900 -22.11 30.65 -3.67
N LYS A 901 -22.41 30.83 -2.38
CA LYS A 901 -23.54 30.19 -1.69
C LYS A 901 -24.68 31.19 -1.60
N VAL A 902 -25.89 30.78 -1.97
CA VAL A 902 -27.12 31.56 -1.87
C VAL A 902 -28.01 30.90 -0.82
N GLY A 903 -28.52 31.66 0.14
CA GLY A 903 -29.34 31.13 1.24
C GLY A 903 -30.58 31.97 1.53
N LEU A 904 -31.65 31.31 1.99
CA LEU A 904 -32.92 31.91 2.41
C LEU A 904 -33.13 31.69 3.90
N CYS A 905 -33.34 32.76 4.67
CA CYS A 905 -33.66 32.73 6.10
C CYS A 905 -35.11 33.14 6.36
N LEU A 906 -35.78 32.45 7.29
CA LEU A 906 -37.16 32.73 7.68
C LEU A 906 -37.24 33.10 9.18
N GLY A 907 -37.85 34.26 9.48
CA GLY A 907 -38.20 34.69 10.83
C GLY A 907 -37.07 35.35 11.62
N SER A 908 -37.42 35.88 12.80
CA SER A 908 -36.54 36.67 13.68
C SER A 908 -35.36 35.90 14.32
N ASN A 909 -35.31 34.57 14.16
CA ASN A 909 -34.25 33.71 14.68
C ASN A 909 -33.17 33.36 13.64
N TYR A 910 -33.23 33.95 12.44
CA TYR A 910 -32.21 33.84 11.39
C TYR A 910 -31.83 32.41 10.99
N ARG A 911 -32.80 31.48 10.97
CA ARG A 911 -32.55 30.08 10.57
C ARG A 911 -32.60 29.93 9.05
N ILE A 912 -31.59 29.28 8.49
CA ILE A 912 -31.53 28.94 7.07
C ILE A 912 -32.59 27.88 6.77
N ALA A 913 -33.53 28.23 5.91
CA ALA A 913 -34.58 27.33 5.43
C ALA A 913 -34.13 26.53 4.20
N ALA A 914 -33.29 27.13 3.34
CA ALA A 914 -32.71 26.49 2.15
C ALA A 914 -31.42 27.19 1.72
N TYR A 915 -30.49 26.47 1.10
CA TYR A 915 -29.33 27.06 0.42
C TYR A 915 -28.89 26.27 -0.81
N ALA A 916 -28.22 26.96 -1.74
CA ALA A 916 -27.63 26.39 -2.95
C ALA A 916 -26.21 26.94 -3.17
N VAL A 917 -25.36 26.19 -3.87
CA VAL A 917 -24.03 26.63 -4.28
C VAL A 917 -24.03 26.82 -5.80
N THR A 918 -23.58 27.98 -6.27
CA THR A 918 -23.61 28.35 -7.70
C THR A 918 -22.29 28.95 -8.14
N HIS A 919 -21.85 28.66 -9.37
CA HIS A 919 -20.64 29.23 -9.96
C HIS A 919 -21.01 30.36 -10.93
N CYS A 920 -20.50 31.56 -10.69
CA CYS A 920 -20.70 32.72 -11.55
C CYS A 920 -19.79 32.60 -12.77
N VAL A 921 -20.35 32.72 -13.97
CA VAL A 921 -19.64 32.69 -15.25
C VAL A 921 -20.04 33.92 -16.07
N ASP A 922 -19.18 34.38 -16.99
CA ASP A 922 -19.43 35.57 -17.79
C ASP A 922 -20.80 35.49 -18.50
N LYS A 923 -21.57 36.59 -18.47
CA LYS A 923 -22.80 36.72 -19.27
C LYS A 923 -22.40 36.58 -20.75
N PRO A 924 -23.05 35.70 -21.54
CA PRO A 924 -22.87 35.69 -22.99
C PRO A 924 -23.27 37.07 -23.52
N ASN A 925 -22.40 37.70 -24.30
CA ASN A 925 -22.66 39.00 -24.90
C ASN A 925 -23.92 38.89 -25.79
N PRO A 926 -25.03 39.57 -25.49
CA PRO A 926 -26.23 39.44 -26.29
C PRO A 926 -26.16 40.39 -27.50
N ILE A 927 -26.16 39.78 -28.69
CA ILE A 927 -26.43 40.36 -30.02
C ILE A 927 -25.22 40.97 -30.75
N GLY A 928 -24.86 40.36 -31.89
CA GLY A 928 -23.92 40.97 -32.82
C GLY A 928 -23.47 40.17 -34.05
N THR A 929 -24.37 39.46 -34.74
CA THR A 929 -24.29 39.02 -36.17
C THR A 929 -23.26 37.97 -36.63
N LEU A 930 -23.84 36.87 -37.14
CA LEU A 930 -23.40 35.84 -38.10
C LEU A 930 -22.19 34.96 -37.74
#